data_AF-A0A2P2MMK6-F1
#
_entry.id   AF-A0A2P2MMK6-F1
#
_cell.length_a   1.000
_cell.length_b   1.000
_cell.length_c   1.000
_cell.angle_alpha   90.00
_cell.angle_beta   90.00
_cell.angle_gamma   90.00
#
_symmetry.space_group_name_H-M   'P 1'
#
loop_
_entity.id
_entity.type
_entity.pdbx_description
1 polymer ?
#
loop_
_entity_poly.entity_id
_entity_poly.type
_entity_poly.pdbx_seq_one_letter_code
_entity_poly.pdbx_strand_id
1 'polypeptide(L)'
;MRKQSIHILKAVLHITGGSQCYSVVQEKNSQEKHPISHGITKREIWANKEAQSLGVGKLCNPVNSPLNSQQQWEAFVLLYEMLEEYGTHLVEAAWNHQISLLLQFSLLHGSFVSSISEAYQNPIEAVGETFNWLTILWQRGFHHNNPQVRCLIMQSFLGIEWAKYGDFTSSVPECFVLGPFIEGLNDPVHHKDFGVKGIYTSWAMQGAVKFLHHYATNLNGRKGIDFLVSLASVAKHQSFGRVGLMSLAECIASAACGVGLYEGNEPERTKDGLPNGVQMESFPEHFPHNGKTCLLDALRFVVESSKQHFNPNYRLRVCEKVLEAATSVVYASDVPLENLLHFVDALPREFTDCGGSLRERTQVWVWGYGKECSSSSFYNVKSSILKTLQDFPESFTSSHFVTFDDEDLNAWESAANRWARVLFLAIKEDHQLIPIFTFFQSFGVNICRETTERSTVKFLILTMSLLVEINLLQRKAAESVIRMRLKSETGFLEGVDGLCYAEASVFDQKFSEPFLLILDNLVSLANISSAVFWSGVGKETTLPISVRGKLGGPSQRRLSSLTTTAVLQAITSMRAVSSVSSWCAQFKSDVRLTRGWAFMWEFFWKTVTSPTCDSETGAEILLAAYEALAQVLRALVSLFSPLALDLLRQNQKLLASAVEAKPCLDLLVLSFLQNINNLLAVGVLARTRRAVLLNWKWLCLESLLSIPYNALQNGLQLEAGSPFFSDSVIRDIFYDLVESLENAGEGTVLVMLRSVRLVLRLFDSGKSGTLVSSCNGVDAQVHSCLLGFDLHVFLAYDAKYQNGYVATNAGRLMFCSGKNLKGNGNYLRLSIQCKCGDRIACTLCKRVLDVIFDQYLTNGFSTCNDNNSRTKC
;
A
#
# COMPACT_ATOMS: atom_id res chain seq x y z
N MET A 1 14.72 4.55 47.32
CA MET A 1 14.92 3.25 46.65
C MET A 1 16.18 3.22 45.78
N ARG A 2 16.22 3.83 44.59
CA ARG A 2 17.37 3.69 43.68
C ARG A 2 18.76 4.12 44.24
N LYS A 3 18.88 5.33 44.80
CA LYS A 3 20.14 5.80 45.43
C LYS A 3 20.58 4.88 46.58
N GLN A 4 19.61 4.34 47.32
CA GLN A 4 19.84 3.39 48.41
C GLN A 4 20.31 2.03 47.87
N SER A 5 19.78 1.55 46.74
CA SER A 5 20.25 0.34 46.07
C SER A 5 21.70 0.48 45.56
N ILE A 6 22.06 1.63 44.98
CA ILE A 6 23.46 1.90 44.55
C ILE A 6 24.39 1.98 45.77
N HIS A 7 23.96 2.62 46.85
CA HIS A 7 24.73 2.69 48.09
C HIS A 7 24.96 1.30 48.69
N ILE A 8 23.94 0.43 48.71
CA ILE A 8 24.07 -0.97 49.13
C ILE A 8 25.04 -1.71 48.21
N LEU A 9 24.92 -1.53 46.89
CA LEU A 9 25.79 -2.16 45.90
C LEU A 9 27.26 -1.75 46.10
N LYS A 10 27.54 -0.45 46.28
CA LYS A 10 28.88 0.07 46.57
C LYS A 10 29.45 -0.50 47.87
N ALA A 11 28.62 -0.61 48.91
CA ALA A 11 29.03 -1.17 50.19
C ALA A 11 29.37 -2.67 50.10
N VAL A 12 28.60 -3.44 49.33
CA VAL A 12 28.84 -4.88 49.10
C VAL A 12 30.09 -5.11 48.25
N LEU A 13 30.34 -4.26 47.27
CA LEU A 13 31.48 -4.37 46.35
C LEU A 13 32.77 -3.72 46.89
N HIS A 14 32.77 -3.21 48.13
CA HIS A 14 33.89 -2.46 48.73
C HIS A 14 34.40 -1.29 47.87
N ILE A 15 33.52 -0.68 47.05
CA ILE A 15 33.84 0.49 46.25
C ILE A 15 33.85 1.71 47.17
N THR A 16 35.01 2.07 47.69
CA THR A 16 35.15 3.16 48.65
C THR A 16 34.80 4.50 48.01
N GLY A 17 33.86 5.23 48.63
CA GLY A 17 33.60 6.63 48.32
C GLY A 17 34.81 7.48 48.68
N GLY A 18 35.54 7.94 47.67
CA GLY A 18 36.62 8.90 47.80
C GLY A 18 37.85 8.35 48.53
N SER A 19 38.83 7.87 47.77
CA SER A 19 40.21 7.87 48.24
C SER A 19 40.64 9.34 48.43
N GLN A 20 40.47 9.87 49.64
CA GLN A 20 41.38 10.90 50.14
C GLN A 20 42.72 10.23 50.42
N CYS A 21 43.46 9.89 49.36
CA CYS A 21 44.91 9.79 49.48
C CYS A 21 45.44 11.23 49.56
N TYR A 22 45.63 11.72 50.80
CA TYR A 22 46.57 12.80 51.05
C TYR A 22 47.95 12.33 50.57
N SER A 23 48.31 12.63 49.32
CA SER A 23 49.69 12.54 48.89
C SER A 23 50.42 13.75 49.48
N VAL A 24 51.23 13.46 50.49
CA VAL A 24 52.28 14.34 50.99
C VAL A 24 53.00 15.01 49.81
N VAL A 25 53.14 16.33 49.90
CA VAL A 25 53.90 17.18 48.99
C VAL A 25 55.28 16.55 48.73
N GLN A 26 55.50 16.11 47.49
CA GLN A 26 56.82 16.06 46.90
C GLN A 26 56.75 16.83 45.58
N GLU A 27 57.22 18.07 45.62
CA GLU A 27 57.61 18.81 44.41
C GLU A 27 58.65 17.98 43.64
N LYS A 28 58.24 17.42 42.51
CA LYS A 28 59.14 17.14 41.40
C LYS A 28 58.60 17.83 40.16
N ASN A 29 59.22 18.97 39.87
CA ASN A 29 59.15 19.63 38.58
C ASN A 29 59.67 18.68 37.49
N SER A 30 58.75 18.13 36.70
CA SER A 30 59.04 17.69 35.33
C SER A 30 57.79 17.94 34.48
N GLN A 31 57.69 19.16 33.94
CA GLN A 31 56.79 19.45 32.83
C GLN A 31 57.30 18.70 31.58
N GLU A 32 56.91 17.43 31.43
CA GLU A 32 56.82 16.85 30.10
C GLU A 32 55.56 17.43 29.43
N LYS A 33 55.79 18.42 28.57
CA LYS A 33 54.79 18.96 27.67
C LYS A 33 54.39 17.87 26.68
N HIS A 34 53.29 17.18 26.93
CA HIS A 34 52.57 16.52 25.85
C HIS A 34 52.12 17.61 24.85
N PRO A 35 52.29 17.38 23.53
CA PRO A 35 51.85 18.34 22.53
C PRO A 35 50.32 18.45 22.64
N ILE A 36 49.85 19.63 23.02
CA ILE A 36 48.43 19.99 23.03
C ILE A 36 47.94 19.86 21.58
N SER A 37 47.09 18.87 21.31
CA SER A 37 46.44 18.78 20.00
C SER A 37 45.62 20.05 19.77
N HIS A 38 45.84 20.70 18.62
CA HIS A 38 45.12 21.91 18.27
C HIS A 38 43.62 21.62 18.13
N GLY A 39 42.81 22.11 19.07
CA GLY A 39 41.35 22.03 19.03
C GLY A 39 40.62 21.99 20.37
N ILE A 40 41.29 21.67 21.49
CA ILE A 40 40.63 21.44 22.79
C ILE A 40 40.17 22.75 23.44
N THR A 41 38.88 22.85 23.79
CA THR A 41 38.34 24.06 24.45
C THR A 41 38.70 24.12 25.94
N LYS A 42 38.73 25.32 26.54
CA LYS A 42 38.97 25.49 28.00
C LYS A 42 37.99 24.67 28.87
N ARG A 43 36.77 24.50 28.38
CA ARG A 43 35.70 23.72 29.03
C ARG A 43 36.02 22.22 29.04
N GLU A 44 36.50 21.68 27.92
CA GLU A 44 36.93 20.27 27.81
C GLU A 44 38.12 19.97 28.72
N ILE A 45 39.10 20.88 28.82
CA ILE A 45 40.26 20.70 29.72
C ILE A 45 39.80 20.61 31.18
N TRP A 46 38.83 21.44 31.58
CA TRP A 46 38.30 21.41 32.94
C TRP A 46 37.48 20.14 33.19
N ALA A 47 36.59 19.77 32.27
CA ALA A 47 35.80 18.55 32.37
C ALA A 47 36.69 17.28 32.44
N ASN A 48 37.78 17.23 31.66
CA ASN A 48 38.75 16.13 31.71
C ASN A 48 39.49 16.07 33.06
N LYS A 49 39.88 17.21 33.63
CA LYS A 49 40.50 17.25 34.97
C LYS A 49 39.53 16.82 36.06
N GLU A 50 38.28 17.24 35.98
CA GLU A 50 37.24 16.83 36.93
C GLU A 50 36.92 15.34 36.79
N ALA A 51 36.76 14.82 35.57
CA ALA A 51 36.62 13.39 35.32
C ALA A 51 37.80 12.57 35.85
N GLN A 52 39.04 13.06 35.69
CA GLN A 52 40.24 12.45 36.26
C GLN A 52 40.23 12.44 37.80
N SER A 53 39.69 13.48 38.43
CA SER A 53 39.53 13.52 39.89
C SER A 53 38.58 12.42 40.38
N LEU A 54 37.54 12.11 39.60
CA LEU A 54 36.57 11.04 39.83
C LEU A 54 37.08 9.63 39.47
N GLY A 55 38.31 9.50 38.98
CA GLY A 55 38.95 8.21 38.68
C GLY A 55 39.01 7.83 37.20
N VAL A 56 38.52 8.67 36.28
CA VAL A 56 38.64 8.43 34.83
C VAL A 56 40.10 8.54 34.41
N GLY A 57 40.65 7.55 33.69
CA GLY A 57 42.04 7.59 33.22
C GLY A 57 43.09 7.10 34.21
N LYS A 58 42.77 6.95 35.51
CA LYS A 58 43.74 6.49 36.53
C LYS A 58 44.11 5.00 36.43
N LEU A 59 43.47 4.25 35.52
CA LEU A 59 43.56 2.79 35.43
C LEU A 59 44.41 2.27 34.26
N CYS A 60 45.17 3.12 33.57
CA CYS A 60 46.04 2.70 32.47
C CYS A 60 47.52 2.67 32.89
N ASN A 61 47.96 1.56 33.51
CA ASN A 61 49.35 1.12 33.38
C ASN A 61 49.34 -0.29 32.75
N PRO A 62 49.75 -0.44 31.48
CA PRO A 62 49.66 -1.71 30.73
C PRO A 62 50.78 -2.70 31.08
N VAL A 63 51.39 -2.60 32.27
CA VAL A 63 52.53 -3.43 32.65
C VAL A 63 52.07 -4.47 33.67
N ASN A 64 51.71 -5.65 33.15
CA ASN A 64 51.78 -6.96 33.81
C ASN A 64 50.84 -7.31 34.97
N SER A 65 49.65 -6.71 35.11
CA SER A 65 48.60 -7.24 36.01
C SER A 65 47.33 -7.56 35.23
N PRO A 66 46.71 -8.75 35.39
CA PRO A 66 45.34 -8.97 34.93
C PRO A 66 44.45 -7.94 35.66
N LEU A 67 43.57 -7.26 34.91
CA LEU A 67 42.64 -6.33 35.52
C LEU A 67 41.64 -7.10 36.42
N ASN A 68 41.27 -6.51 37.57
CA ASN A 68 40.43 -7.16 38.59
C ASN A 68 38.93 -6.89 38.34
N SER A 69 38.05 -7.88 38.59
CA SER A 69 36.58 -7.76 38.60
C SER A 69 36.04 -6.54 39.37
N GLN A 70 36.73 -6.12 40.43
CA GLN A 70 36.41 -4.90 41.18
C GLN A 70 36.49 -3.63 40.32
N GLN A 71 37.50 -3.52 39.45
CA GLN A 71 37.70 -2.35 38.57
C GLN A 71 36.60 -2.25 37.50
N GLN A 72 36.07 -3.39 37.05
CA GLN A 72 34.92 -3.44 36.13
C GLN A 72 33.66 -2.87 36.79
N TRP A 73 33.40 -3.24 38.04
CA TRP A 73 32.28 -2.69 38.80
C TRP A 73 32.44 -1.19 39.11
N GLU A 74 33.66 -0.73 39.43
CA GLU A 74 33.95 0.69 39.63
C GLU A 74 33.66 1.51 38.37
N ALA A 75 34.11 1.03 37.20
CA ALA A 75 33.83 1.67 35.91
C ALA A 75 32.32 1.69 35.59
N PHE A 76 31.61 0.58 35.82
CA PHE A 76 30.18 0.48 35.59
C PHE A 76 29.37 1.45 36.48
N VAL A 77 29.63 1.43 37.79
CA VAL A 77 28.91 2.27 38.77
C VAL A 77 29.18 3.75 38.50
N LEU A 78 30.42 4.11 38.15
CA LEU A 78 30.77 5.49 37.79
C LEU A 78 29.97 5.97 36.58
N LEU A 79 29.92 5.19 35.50
CA LEU A 79 29.14 5.53 34.31
C LEU A 79 27.64 5.62 34.60
N TYR A 80 27.12 4.70 35.41
CA TYR A 80 25.72 4.69 35.81
C TYR A 80 25.34 5.96 36.57
N GLU A 81 26.17 6.42 37.51
CA GLU A 81 25.94 7.66 38.24
C GLU A 81 26.13 8.88 37.33
N MET A 82 27.12 8.85 36.43
CA MET A 82 27.37 9.94 35.48
C MET A 82 26.18 10.23 34.56
N LEU A 83 25.47 9.19 34.09
CA LEU A 83 24.27 9.36 33.27
C LEU A 83 23.09 9.99 34.00
N GLU A 84 23.16 10.15 35.33
CA GLU A 84 21.97 10.33 36.15
C GLU A 84 22.09 11.47 37.14
N GLU A 85 23.28 11.71 37.68
CA GLU A 85 23.53 12.69 38.74
C GLU A 85 24.49 13.81 38.30
N TYR A 86 25.26 13.60 37.22
CA TYR A 86 26.31 14.53 36.80
C TYR A 86 25.94 15.31 35.53
N GLY A 87 26.62 16.44 35.34
CA GLY A 87 26.43 17.29 34.16
C GLY A 87 26.96 16.64 32.88
N THR A 88 26.41 17.03 31.73
CA THR A 88 26.72 16.42 30.43
C THR A 88 28.21 16.46 30.03
N HIS A 89 28.92 17.50 30.46
CA HIS A 89 30.35 17.66 30.23
C HIS A 89 31.20 16.56 30.89
N LEU A 90 30.75 16.00 32.02
CA LEU A 90 31.43 14.87 32.67
C LEU A 90 31.18 13.56 31.94
N VAL A 91 29.98 13.36 31.42
CA VAL A 91 29.66 12.21 30.57
C VAL A 91 30.54 12.24 29.31
N GLU A 92 30.66 13.40 28.66
CA GLU A 92 31.54 13.61 27.49
C GLU A 92 33.01 13.26 27.78
N ALA A 93 33.52 13.69 28.93
CA ALA A 93 34.90 13.44 29.34
C ALA A 93 35.19 11.99 29.74
N ALA A 94 34.19 11.26 30.26
CA ALA A 94 34.39 9.95 30.87
C ALA A 94 33.99 8.76 30.01
N TRP A 95 32.94 8.92 29.20
CA TRP A 95 32.20 7.81 28.59
C TRP A 95 33.09 6.85 27.79
N ASN A 96 33.78 7.36 26.77
CA ASN A 96 34.56 6.53 25.85
C ASN A 96 35.72 5.81 26.55
N HIS A 97 36.34 6.44 27.55
CA HIS A 97 37.45 5.84 28.29
C HIS A 97 36.96 4.64 29.13
N GLN A 98 35.87 4.82 29.86
CA GLN A 98 35.33 3.78 30.75
C GLN A 98 34.68 2.64 29.95
N ILE A 99 33.97 2.95 28.86
CA ILE A 99 33.43 1.90 27.96
C ILE A 99 34.56 1.08 27.33
N SER A 100 35.65 1.72 26.89
CA SER A 100 36.82 1.00 26.35
C SER A 100 37.43 0.06 27.38
N LEU A 101 37.54 0.48 28.64
CA LEU A 101 37.99 -0.40 29.73
C LEU A 101 37.05 -1.60 29.88
N LEU A 102 35.74 -1.37 30.03
CA LEU A 102 34.74 -2.44 30.17
C LEU A 102 34.77 -3.45 29.01
N LEU A 103 34.99 -2.98 27.78
CA LEU A 103 35.08 -3.83 26.59
C LEU A 103 36.42 -4.60 26.46
N GLN A 104 37.52 -4.07 27.00
CA GLN A 104 38.82 -4.78 27.03
C GLN A 104 38.80 -5.98 27.97
N PHE A 105 38.05 -5.91 29.07
CA PHE A 105 37.84 -7.05 29.98
C PHE A 105 37.20 -8.24 29.26
N SER A 106 36.22 -8.00 28.38
CA SER A 106 35.53 -9.06 27.62
C SER A 106 36.48 -9.84 26.69
N LEU A 107 37.49 -9.16 26.13
CA LEU A 107 38.46 -9.78 25.21
C LEU A 107 39.54 -10.58 25.94
N LEU A 108 40.04 -10.06 27.06
CA LEU A 108 41.11 -10.70 27.85
C LEU A 108 40.66 -12.02 28.47
N HIS A 109 39.38 -12.13 28.87
CA HIS A 109 38.85 -13.36 29.47
C HIS A 109 38.71 -14.49 28.44
N GLY A 110 38.43 -14.17 27.17
CA GLY A 110 38.36 -15.14 26.07
C GLY A 110 39.73 -15.70 25.66
N SER A 111 40.81 -14.92 25.79
CA SER A 111 42.17 -15.36 25.39
C SER A 111 42.94 -16.13 26.47
N PHE A 112 42.65 -15.92 27.76
CA PHE A 112 43.44 -16.52 28.86
C PHE A 112 43.05 -17.98 29.18
N VAL A 113 41.81 -18.39 28.92
CA VAL A 113 41.31 -19.73 29.28
C VAL A 113 41.79 -20.84 28.32
N SER A 114 42.40 -20.49 27.18
CA SER A 114 42.99 -21.48 26.27
C SER A 114 44.29 -22.11 26.78
N SER A 115 44.84 -21.66 27.92
CA SER A 115 46.18 -22.09 28.38
C SER A 115 46.27 -22.62 29.81
N ILE A 116 45.20 -22.63 30.62
CA ILE A 116 45.26 -23.18 31.98
C ILE A 116 43.97 -23.95 32.34
N SER A 117 44.09 -25.29 32.26
CA SER A 117 43.42 -26.37 33.02
C SER A 117 42.05 -26.12 33.70
N GLU A 118 41.07 -26.91 33.24
CA GLU A 118 40.03 -27.63 34.00
C GLU A 118 39.44 -26.96 35.27
N ALA A 119 38.57 -25.98 35.09
CA ALA A 119 37.43 -25.74 35.98
C ALA A 119 36.26 -25.15 35.18
N TYR A 120 35.10 -25.80 35.25
CA TYR A 120 33.89 -25.52 34.49
C TYR A 120 33.37 -24.08 34.67
N GLN A 121 33.72 -23.16 33.77
CA GLN A 121 32.90 -21.99 33.41
C GLN A 121 33.08 -21.71 31.91
N ASN A 122 31.97 -21.72 31.16
CA ASN A 122 32.01 -21.46 29.72
C ASN A 122 32.46 -20.01 29.48
N PRO A 123 33.52 -19.74 28.70
CA PRO A 123 33.97 -18.36 28.41
C PRO A 123 32.89 -17.50 27.73
N ILE A 124 31.90 -18.12 27.08
CA ILE A 124 30.72 -17.46 26.49
C ILE A 124 29.78 -16.88 27.57
N GLU A 125 29.63 -17.56 28.72
CA GLU A 125 28.75 -17.11 29.82
C GLU A 125 29.31 -15.84 30.49
N ALA A 126 30.62 -15.79 30.77
CA ALA A 126 31.27 -14.62 31.36
C ALA A 126 31.26 -13.37 30.44
N VAL A 127 31.35 -13.58 29.12
CA VAL A 127 31.25 -12.49 28.13
C VAL A 127 29.81 -12.01 27.95
N GLY A 128 28.83 -12.93 27.97
CA GLY A 128 27.41 -12.59 27.97
C GLY A 128 26.99 -11.76 29.18
N GLU A 129 27.50 -12.08 30.37
CA GLU A 129 27.28 -11.29 31.59
C GLU A 129 27.81 -9.85 31.47
N THR A 130 28.94 -9.66 30.80
CA THR A 130 29.49 -8.31 30.58
C THR A 130 28.61 -7.48 29.65
N PHE A 131 28.05 -8.07 28.59
CA PHE A 131 27.11 -7.37 27.71
C PHE A 131 25.75 -7.11 28.40
N ASN A 132 25.30 -7.97 29.32
CA ASN A 132 24.12 -7.68 30.15
C ASN A 132 24.28 -6.39 30.95
N TRP A 133 25.49 -6.08 31.43
CA TRP A 133 25.73 -4.83 32.16
C TRP A 133 25.85 -3.64 31.21
N LEU A 134 26.60 -3.80 30.11
CA LEU A 134 26.77 -2.73 29.12
C LEU A 134 25.43 -2.28 28.52
N THR A 135 24.52 -3.21 28.26
CA THR A 135 23.18 -2.88 27.73
C THR A 135 22.35 -2.02 28.68
N ILE A 136 22.50 -2.15 30.01
CA ILE A 136 21.85 -1.26 30.98
C ILE A 136 22.36 0.18 30.82
N LEU A 137 23.67 0.36 30.65
CA LEU A 137 24.28 1.69 30.44
C LEU A 137 23.86 2.28 29.09
N TRP A 138 23.90 1.49 28.02
CA TRP A 138 23.48 1.94 26.69
C TRP A 138 21.99 2.29 26.66
N GLN A 139 21.12 1.46 27.24
CA GLN A 139 19.69 1.75 27.31
C GLN A 139 19.43 3.08 28.01
N ARG A 140 20.08 3.33 29.16
CA ARG A 140 19.95 4.60 29.88
C ARG A 140 20.47 5.77 29.08
N GLY A 141 21.59 5.57 28.40
CA GLY A 141 22.19 6.56 27.53
C GLY A 141 21.33 6.95 26.33
N PHE A 142 20.73 5.96 25.65
CA PHE A 142 19.81 6.19 24.53
C PHE A 142 18.51 6.87 24.97
N HIS A 143 18.10 6.71 26.23
CA HIS A 143 16.93 7.38 26.81
C HIS A 143 17.26 8.66 27.58
N HIS A 144 18.52 9.12 27.52
CA HIS A 144 18.94 10.27 28.30
C HIS A 144 18.21 11.56 27.85
N ASN A 145 17.87 12.42 28.81
CA ASN A 145 17.12 13.66 28.54
C ASN A 145 17.89 14.65 27.64
N ASN A 146 19.22 14.63 27.71
CA ASN A 146 20.06 15.49 26.88
C ASN A 146 20.41 14.82 25.52
N PRO A 147 20.04 15.43 24.39
CA PRO A 147 20.29 14.90 23.05
C PRO A 147 21.78 14.75 22.69
N GLN A 148 22.68 15.59 23.22
CA GLN A 148 24.13 15.46 23.00
C GLN A 148 24.68 14.19 23.63
N VAL A 149 24.22 13.86 24.84
CA VAL A 149 24.58 12.63 25.55
C VAL A 149 24.03 11.42 24.80
N ARG A 150 22.77 11.47 24.33
CA ARG A 150 22.22 10.41 23.47
C ARG A 150 23.09 10.18 22.25
N CYS A 151 23.45 11.25 21.51
CA CYS A 151 24.31 11.16 20.33
C CYS A 151 25.69 10.58 20.66
N LEU A 152 26.35 11.05 21.71
CA LEU A 152 27.68 10.56 22.14
C LEU A 152 27.65 9.06 22.40
N ILE A 153 26.64 8.58 23.12
CA ILE A 153 26.52 7.18 23.51
C ILE A 153 26.21 6.30 22.29
N MET A 154 25.32 6.75 21.41
CA MET A 154 25.06 6.06 20.13
C MET A 154 26.32 6.01 19.25
N GLN A 155 27.09 7.12 19.18
CA GLN A 155 28.37 7.16 18.47
C GLN A 155 29.39 6.19 19.07
N SER A 156 29.45 6.11 20.40
CA SER A 156 30.32 5.20 21.13
C SER A 156 29.97 3.74 20.83
N PHE A 157 28.69 3.35 20.92
CA PHE A 157 28.22 1.99 20.64
C PHE A 157 28.45 1.59 19.16
N LEU A 158 28.06 2.45 18.23
CA LEU A 158 28.20 2.20 16.80
C LEU A 158 29.66 2.30 16.31
N GLY A 159 30.53 2.95 17.08
CA GLY A 159 31.96 3.06 16.84
C GLY A 159 32.77 1.84 17.31
N ILE A 160 32.15 0.88 18.00
CA ILE A 160 32.80 -0.38 18.38
C ILE A 160 33.11 -1.17 17.11
N GLU A 161 34.35 -1.66 16.99
CA GLU A 161 34.77 -2.53 15.89
C GLU A 161 34.27 -3.97 16.12
N TRP A 162 32.96 -4.18 15.94
CA TRP A 162 32.26 -5.45 16.19
C TRP A 162 32.88 -6.66 15.48
N ALA A 163 33.53 -6.46 14.33
CA ALA A 163 34.28 -7.50 13.63
C ALA A 163 35.37 -8.17 14.49
N LYS A 164 35.96 -7.46 15.46
CA LYS A 164 36.99 -8.00 16.38
C LYS A 164 36.41 -8.93 17.44
N TYR A 165 35.11 -8.87 17.68
CA TYR A 165 34.44 -9.65 18.72
C TYR A 165 33.90 -10.99 18.21
N GLY A 166 33.93 -11.26 16.88
CA GLY A 166 33.52 -12.54 16.30
C GLY A 166 32.18 -13.02 16.85
N ASP A 167 32.13 -14.30 17.23
CA ASP A 167 30.96 -14.98 17.81
C ASP A 167 30.36 -14.26 19.03
N PHE A 168 31.17 -13.52 19.81
CA PHE A 168 30.71 -12.78 20.99
C PHE A 168 29.77 -11.62 20.66
N THR A 169 29.68 -11.19 19.39
CA THR A 169 28.70 -10.18 18.97
C THR A 169 27.26 -10.66 19.22
N SER A 170 27.01 -11.97 19.07
CA SER A 170 25.72 -12.60 19.36
C SER A 170 25.39 -12.68 20.86
N SER A 171 26.35 -12.36 21.74
CA SER A 171 26.15 -12.32 23.19
C SER A 171 25.50 -11.01 23.66
N VAL A 172 25.35 -10.01 22.78
CA VAL A 172 24.53 -8.83 23.08
C VAL A 172 23.06 -9.28 23.21
N PRO A 173 22.37 -8.99 24.33
CA PRO A 173 20.99 -9.43 24.53
C PRO A 173 20.04 -9.01 23.42
N GLU A 174 19.31 -9.97 22.85
CA GLU A 174 18.33 -9.73 21.78
C GLU A 174 17.27 -8.70 22.21
N CYS A 175 16.82 -8.74 23.47
CA CYS A 175 15.86 -7.78 24.01
C CYS A 175 16.37 -6.32 23.98
N PHE A 176 17.69 -6.11 24.13
CA PHE A 176 18.29 -4.80 23.98
C PHE A 176 18.31 -4.36 22.52
N VAL A 177 18.67 -5.27 21.61
CA VAL A 177 18.71 -5.02 20.17
C VAL A 177 17.31 -4.66 19.65
N LEU A 178 16.30 -5.47 19.96
CA LEU A 178 14.93 -5.28 19.46
C LEU A 178 14.17 -4.13 20.12
N GLY A 179 14.54 -3.72 21.32
CA GLY A 179 13.91 -2.65 22.07
C GLY A 179 14.76 -1.37 22.08
N PRO A 180 15.52 -1.10 23.17
CA PRO A 180 16.25 0.15 23.36
C PRO A 180 17.11 0.62 22.19
N PHE A 181 17.76 -0.29 21.47
CA PHE A 181 18.60 0.07 20.32
C PHE A 181 17.77 0.55 19.12
N ILE A 182 16.72 -0.18 18.74
CA ILE A 182 15.82 0.21 17.64
C ILE A 182 15.01 1.47 18.00
N GLU A 183 14.59 1.61 19.27
CA GLU A 183 13.97 2.84 19.79
C GLU A 183 14.93 4.03 19.68
N GLY A 184 16.20 3.85 20.05
CA GLY A 184 17.25 4.85 19.87
C GLY A 184 17.43 5.23 18.40
N LEU A 185 17.45 4.27 17.48
CA LEU A 185 17.52 4.53 16.03
C LEU A 185 16.26 5.20 15.45
N ASN A 186 15.13 5.17 16.16
CA ASN A 186 13.94 5.90 15.77
C ASN A 186 14.00 7.39 16.18
N ASP A 187 14.93 7.79 17.06
CA ASP A 187 15.12 9.18 17.48
C ASP A 187 15.83 10.01 16.38
N PRO A 188 15.17 11.04 15.81
CA PRO A 188 15.76 11.90 14.78
C PRO A 188 17.07 12.59 15.18
N VAL A 189 17.38 12.71 16.47
CA VAL A 189 18.61 13.36 16.96
C VAL A 189 19.89 12.77 16.36
N HIS A 190 19.88 11.47 16.06
CA HIS A 190 21.04 10.76 15.51
C HIS A 190 21.21 10.98 13.99
N HIS A 191 20.23 11.59 13.32
CA HIS A 191 20.13 11.56 11.86
C HIS A 191 20.04 12.95 11.23
N LYS A 192 20.94 13.85 11.63
CA LYS A 192 20.95 15.26 11.18
C LYS A 192 20.97 15.42 9.65
N ASP A 193 21.59 14.49 8.93
CA ASP A 193 21.77 14.55 7.49
C ASP A 193 20.65 13.84 6.70
N PHE A 194 19.71 13.18 7.37
CA PHE A 194 18.68 12.38 6.72
C PHE A 194 17.68 13.24 5.93
N GLY A 195 17.46 12.86 4.67
CA GLY A 195 16.56 13.52 3.74
C GLY A 195 17.15 14.77 3.08
N VAL A 196 18.34 15.22 3.48
CA VAL A 196 19.01 16.37 2.86
C VAL A 196 19.42 15.99 1.43
N LYS A 197 18.97 16.78 0.44
CA LYS A 197 19.20 16.53 -1.00
C LYS A 197 18.69 15.16 -1.48
N GLY A 198 17.71 14.56 -0.79
CA GLY A 198 17.17 13.25 -1.15
C GLY A 198 18.04 12.05 -0.76
N ILE A 199 19.05 12.26 0.10
CA ILE A 199 19.88 11.20 0.67
C ILE A 199 19.17 10.66 1.92
N TYR A 200 18.84 9.36 1.94
CA TYR A 200 18.11 8.72 3.04
C TYR A 200 19.01 7.88 3.96
N THR A 201 20.29 8.23 4.05
CA THR A 201 21.28 7.55 4.89
C THR A 201 21.83 8.51 5.94
N SER A 202 22.43 7.97 7.00
CA SER A 202 23.09 8.75 8.06
C SER A 202 24.21 7.93 8.68
N TRP A 203 25.11 8.58 9.42
CA TRP A 203 26.20 7.90 10.12
C TRP A 203 25.68 6.82 11.09
N ALA A 204 24.58 7.09 11.79
CA ALA A 204 23.99 6.17 12.75
C ALA A 204 23.40 4.93 12.06
N MET A 205 22.73 5.12 10.92
CA MET A 205 22.25 4.00 10.10
C MET A 205 23.41 3.12 9.62
N GLN A 206 24.48 3.73 9.10
CA GLN A 206 25.64 2.99 8.61
C GLN A 206 26.33 2.17 9.72
N GLY A 207 26.43 2.73 10.92
CA GLY A 207 26.94 1.99 12.08
C GLY A 207 26.03 0.82 12.46
N ALA A 208 24.71 1.07 12.52
CA ALA A 208 23.73 0.05 12.89
C ALA A 208 23.68 -1.11 11.90
N VAL A 209 23.75 -0.81 10.60
CA VAL A 209 23.85 -1.78 9.50
C VAL A 209 25.05 -2.70 9.71
N LYS A 210 26.22 -2.16 10.06
CA LYS A 210 27.43 -2.97 10.33
C LYS A 210 27.27 -3.86 11.56
N PHE A 211 26.75 -3.30 12.66
CA PHE A 211 26.51 -4.06 13.88
C PHE A 211 25.56 -5.23 13.62
N LEU A 212 24.41 -4.99 12.99
CA LEU A 212 23.40 -6.03 12.76
C LEU A 212 23.83 -7.08 11.73
N HIS A 213 24.66 -6.71 10.76
CA HIS A 213 25.29 -7.69 9.89
C HIS A 213 26.12 -8.68 10.71
N HIS A 214 27.05 -8.18 11.53
CA HIS A 214 27.89 -9.03 12.38
C HIS A 214 27.08 -9.79 13.42
N TYR A 215 26.06 -9.16 14.03
CA TYR A 215 25.17 -9.82 14.97
C TYR A 215 24.49 -11.02 14.31
N ALA A 216 23.91 -10.84 13.12
CA ALA A 216 23.17 -11.87 12.43
C ALA A 216 24.04 -12.98 11.83
N THR A 217 25.25 -12.68 11.33
CA THR A 217 26.20 -13.68 10.82
C THR A 217 26.65 -14.68 11.87
N ASN A 218 26.67 -14.27 13.14
CA ASN A 218 27.03 -15.15 14.27
C ASN A 218 25.83 -15.94 14.82
N LEU A 219 24.62 -15.76 14.28
CA LEU A 219 23.46 -16.59 14.61
C LEU A 219 23.43 -17.81 13.67
N ASN A 220 23.06 -18.98 14.20
CA ASN A 220 22.77 -20.11 13.33
C ASN A 220 21.54 -19.82 12.45
N GLY A 221 21.41 -20.47 11.29
CA GLY A 221 20.39 -20.11 10.30
C GLY A 221 18.95 -20.08 10.83
N ARG A 222 18.58 -21.00 11.74
CA ARG A 222 17.25 -21.00 12.37
C ARG A 222 17.05 -19.79 13.29
N LYS A 223 17.97 -19.56 14.25
CA LYS A 223 17.93 -18.40 15.14
C LYS A 223 18.04 -17.08 14.37
N GLY A 224 18.77 -17.06 13.26
CA GLY A 224 18.86 -15.91 12.36
C GLY A 224 17.52 -15.57 11.73
N ILE A 225 16.77 -16.56 11.23
CA ILE A 225 15.41 -16.34 10.71
C ILE A 225 14.46 -15.88 11.82
N ASP A 226 14.48 -16.53 13.00
CA ASP A 226 13.63 -16.13 14.14
C ASP A 226 13.93 -14.69 14.58
N PHE A 227 15.21 -14.31 14.65
CA PHE A 227 15.63 -12.95 14.94
C PHE A 227 15.14 -11.95 13.89
N LEU A 228 15.22 -12.28 12.59
CA LEU A 228 14.71 -11.41 11.53
C LEU A 228 13.19 -11.23 11.61
N VAL A 229 12.45 -12.29 11.97
CA VAL A 229 11.01 -12.21 12.22
C VAL A 229 10.74 -11.24 13.36
N SER A 230 11.45 -11.36 14.48
CA SER A 230 11.32 -10.47 15.64
C SER A 230 11.67 -9.02 15.28
N LEU A 231 12.78 -8.80 14.57
CA LEU A 231 13.25 -7.49 14.14
C LEU A 231 12.27 -6.79 13.20
N ALA A 232 11.78 -7.49 12.18
CA ALA A 232 10.77 -6.95 11.28
C ALA A 232 9.42 -6.70 12.01
N SER A 233 9.08 -7.54 12.99
CA SER A 233 7.84 -7.40 13.77
C SER A 233 7.85 -6.21 14.72
N VAL A 234 8.99 -5.55 14.98
CA VAL A 234 9.02 -4.29 15.75
C VAL A 234 8.11 -3.23 15.11
N ALA A 235 8.00 -3.21 13.77
CA ALA A 235 7.08 -2.32 13.05
C ALA A 235 5.59 -2.56 13.37
N LYS A 236 5.22 -3.74 13.90
CA LYS A 236 3.84 -4.03 14.36
C LYS A 236 3.54 -3.42 15.73
N HIS A 237 4.56 -3.20 16.55
CA HIS A 237 4.41 -2.83 17.96
C HIS A 237 4.78 -1.37 18.25
N GLN A 238 5.56 -0.73 17.38
CA GLN A 238 6.07 0.63 17.57
C GLN A 238 5.75 1.53 16.38
N SER A 239 5.44 2.80 16.66
CA SER A 239 5.28 3.81 15.61
C SER A 239 6.63 4.36 15.18
N PHE A 240 6.95 4.24 13.88
CA PHE A 240 8.19 4.76 13.32
C PHE A 240 8.01 6.10 12.63
N GLY A 241 8.93 7.02 12.89
CA GLY A 241 9.12 8.19 12.04
C GLY A 241 9.81 7.78 10.73
N ARG A 242 9.90 8.71 9.76
CA ARG A 242 10.51 8.42 8.45
C ARG A 242 11.92 7.83 8.58
N VAL A 243 12.75 8.43 9.42
CA VAL A 243 14.14 8.00 9.58
C VAL A 243 14.26 6.69 10.35
N GLY A 244 13.44 6.48 11.37
CA GLY A 244 13.40 5.23 12.11
C GLY A 244 12.98 4.05 11.24
N LEU A 245 11.92 4.21 10.44
CA LEU A 245 11.45 3.14 9.54
C LEU A 245 12.49 2.81 8.46
N MET A 246 13.18 3.81 7.92
CA MET A 246 14.28 3.56 6.97
C MET A 246 15.47 2.89 7.67
N SER A 247 15.81 3.31 8.89
CA SER A 247 16.87 2.69 9.68
C SER A 247 16.56 1.22 9.94
N LEU A 248 15.33 0.93 10.36
CA LEU A 248 14.83 -0.43 10.54
C LEU A 248 14.93 -1.25 9.24
N ALA A 249 14.50 -0.69 8.11
CA ALA A 249 14.57 -1.38 6.82
C ALA A 249 16.02 -1.70 6.40
N GLU A 250 16.97 -0.76 6.56
CA GLU A 250 18.40 -1.05 6.30
C GLU A 250 18.96 -2.09 7.27
N CYS A 251 18.59 -1.99 8.55
CA CYS A 251 18.98 -2.93 9.59
C CYS A 251 18.51 -4.36 9.28
N ILE A 252 17.25 -4.53 8.86
CA ILE A 252 16.67 -5.80 8.44
C ILE A 252 17.38 -6.35 7.20
N ALA A 253 17.61 -5.53 6.17
CA ALA A 253 18.32 -5.94 4.97
C ALA A 253 19.75 -6.40 5.28
N SER A 254 20.46 -5.67 6.14
CA SER A 254 21.82 -5.99 6.54
C SER A 254 21.91 -7.28 7.36
N ALA A 255 21.00 -7.45 8.32
CA ALA A 255 20.88 -8.67 9.11
C ALA A 255 20.53 -9.87 8.20
N ALA A 256 19.60 -9.70 7.25
CA ALA A 256 19.22 -10.75 6.31
C ALA A 256 20.38 -11.19 5.41
N CYS A 257 21.21 -10.24 4.95
CA CYS A 257 22.45 -10.54 4.26
C CYS A 257 23.45 -11.30 5.15
N GLY A 258 23.47 -11.02 6.45
CA GLY A 258 24.31 -11.72 7.43
C GLY A 258 23.88 -13.16 7.66
N VAL A 259 22.56 -13.44 7.64
CA VAL A 259 22.00 -14.80 7.75
C VAL A 259 22.19 -15.62 6.47
N GLY A 260 21.94 -15.01 5.31
CA GLY A 260 22.06 -15.65 3.99
C GLY A 260 21.05 -16.78 3.72
N LEU A 261 21.16 -17.41 2.54
CA LEU A 261 20.31 -18.54 2.17
C LEU A 261 20.77 -19.80 2.91
N TYR A 262 19.97 -20.23 3.88
CA TYR A 262 20.22 -21.49 4.58
C TYR A 262 19.76 -22.66 3.69
N GLU A 263 20.70 -23.28 2.97
CA GLU A 263 20.51 -24.62 2.42
C GLU A 263 20.71 -25.61 3.58
N GLY A 264 19.68 -26.40 3.89
CA GLY A 264 19.67 -27.36 4.99
C GLY A 264 20.59 -28.54 4.76
N ASN A 265 21.90 -28.31 4.69
CA ASN A 265 22.89 -29.34 4.86
C ASN A 265 23.17 -29.45 6.36
N GLU A 266 22.68 -30.53 6.96
CA GLU A 266 23.26 -31.09 8.19
C GLU A 266 24.79 -31.01 8.05
N PRO A 267 25.52 -30.51 9.07
CA PRO A 267 26.97 -30.49 8.99
C PRO A 267 27.44 -31.94 8.80
N GLU A 268 28.23 -32.18 7.75
CA GLU A 268 29.02 -33.39 7.64
C GLU A 268 29.73 -33.56 8.97
N ARG A 269 29.26 -34.53 9.78
CA ARG A 269 30.00 -35.01 10.93
C ARG A 269 31.35 -35.44 10.38
N THR A 270 32.37 -34.66 10.70
CA THR A 270 33.75 -35.07 10.58
C THR A 270 33.86 -36.46 11.20
N LYS A 271 34.21 -37.43 10.35
CA LYS A 271 34.64 -38.75 10.80
C LYS A 271 35.81 -38.52 11.74
N ASP A 272 35.60 -38.77 13.03
CA ASP A 272 36.47 -39.57 13.90
C ASP A 272 35.99 -39.52 15.37
N GLY A 273 35.78 -40.70 15.97
CA GLY A 273 35.56 -40.91 17.42
C GLY A 273 34.34 -41.78 17.77
N LEU A 274 34.59 -42.94 18.38
CA LEU A 274 33.66 -44.05 18.69
C LEU A 274 32.42 -43.73 19.57
N PRO A 275 31.40 -44.62 19.59
CA PRO A 275 30.11 -44.43 20.21
C PRO A 275 30.12 -44.82 21.68
N ASN A 276 29.31 -44.13 22.49
CA ASN A 276 28.63 -44.79 23.59
C ASN A 276 27.22 -44.24 23.74
N GLY A 277 26.26 -45.16 23.64
CA GLY A 277 24.85 -44.87 23.58
C GLY A 277 24.29 -44.46 24.94
N VAL A 278 23.51 -43.39 24.92
CA VAL A 278 22.30 -43.28 25.72
C VAL A 278 21.24 -42.78 24.75
N GLN A 279 20.27 -43.64 24.45
CA GLN A 279 19.04 -43.26 23.75
C GLN A 279 18.37 -42.14 24.56
N MET A 280 18.39 -40.92 24.03
CA MET A 280 17.48 -39.88 24.49
C MET A 280 16.29 -39.91 23.54
N GLU A 281 15.14 -40.22 24.13
CA GLU A 281 13.85 -40.41 23.49
C GLU A 281 13.54 -39.30 22.49
N SER A 282 13.23 -39.71 21.26
CA SER A 282 12.64 -38.86 20.24
C SER A 282 11.27 -38.39 20.73
N PHE A 283 11.16 -37.12 21.11
CA PHE A 283 9.85 -36.48 21.25
C PHE A 283 9.23 -36.33 19.86
N PRO A 284 8.02 -36.86 19.61
CA PRO A 284 7.28 -36.62 18.39
C PRO A 284 6.43 -35.37 18.57
N GLU A 285 6.88 -34.21 18.08
CA GLU A 285 6.03 -33.01 18.09
C GLU A 285 5.96 -32.32 16.72
N HIS A 286 4.76 -32.46 16.15
CA HIS A 286 4.17 -31.67 15.09
C HIS A 286 4.26 -30.15 15.38
N PHE A 287 5.20 -29.45 14.77
CA PHE A 287 5.03 -28.04 14.38
C PHE A 287 5.63 -27.84 12.99
N PRO A 288 4.84 -27.51 11.95
CA PRO A 288 5.41 -27.24 10.64
C PRO A 288 6.27 -25.96 10.71
N HIS A 289 7.53 -26.08 10.28
CA HIS A 289 8.50 -25.00 10.22
C HIS A 289 7.98 -23.81 9.37
N ASN A 290 7.59 -22.71 10.03
CA ASN A 290 6.88 -21.56 9.43
C ASN A 290 7.71 -20.24 9.42
N GLY A 291 9.02 -20.29 9.71
CA GLY A 291 9.85 -19.08 9.95
C GLY A 291 9.95 -18.15 8.73
N LYS A 292 10.21 -18.68 7.53
CA LYS A 292 10.30 -17.90 6.27
C LYS A 292 8.97 -17.21 5.91
N THR A 293 7.86 -17.92 6.14
CA THR A 293 6.50 -17.37 5.94
C THR A 293 6.19 -16.26 6.93
N CYS A 294 6.53 -16.44 8.21
CA CYS A 294 6.38 -15.41 9.24
C CYS A 294 7.23 -14.19 8.94
N LEU A 295 8.42 -14.39 8.35
CA LEU A 295 9.29 -13.30 7.94
C LEU A 295 8.67 -12.49 6.80
N LEU A 296 8.16 -13.13 5.73
CA LEU A 296 7.48 -12.40 4.66
C LEU A 296 6.26 -11.62 5.18
N ASP A 297 5.50 -12.19 6.11
CA ASP A 297 4.41 -11.46 6.75
C ASP A 297 4.94 -10.26 7.55
N ALA A 298 5.97 -10.40 8.37
CA ALA A 298 6.55 -9.29 9.11
C ALA A 298 7.11 -8.19 8.18
N LEU A 299 7.81 -8.56 7.11
CA LEU A 299 8.29 -7.64 6.09
C LEU A 299 7.16 -6.89 5.37
N ARG A 300 6.04 -7.57 5.11
CA ARG A 300 4.82 -6.95 4.57
C ARG A 300 4.37 -5.77 5.44
N PHE A 301 4.37 -5.92 6.77
CA PHE A 301 4.00 -4.82 7.68
C PHE A 301 4.97 -3.64 7.63
N VAL A 302 6.26 -3.86 7.37
CA VAL A 302 7.23 -2.76 7.18
C VAL A 302 6.87 -1.96 5.92
N VAL A 303 6.48 -2.63 4.83
CA VAL A 303 6.02 -1.97 3.59
C VAL A 303 4.72 -1.21 3.84
N GLU A 304 3.73 -1.81 4.51
CA GLU A 304 2.47 -1.14 4.86
C GLU A 304 2.70 0.09 5.73
N SER A 305 3.60 0.00 6.72
CA SER A 305 3.98 1.13 7.58
C SER A 305 4.58 2.30 6.79
N SER A 306 5.20 2.05 5.64
CA SER A 306 5.73 3.12 4.79
C SER A 306 4.63 3.92 4.09
N LYS A 307 3.42 3.36 3.92
CA LYS A 307 2.32 4.01 3.19
C LYS A 307 1.78 5.26 3.90
N GLN A 308 1.99 5.38 5.21
CA GLN A 308 1.66 6.58 5.98
C GLN A 308 2.52 7.81 5.57
N HIS A 309 3.59 7.61 4.80
CA HIS A 309 4.50 8.67 4.37
C HIS A 309 4.31 8.99 2.87
N PHE A 310 3.97 10.24 2.55
CA PHE A 310 3.61 10.64 1.19
C PHE A 310 4.76 10.75 0.17
N ASN A 311 6.03 10.73 0.60
CA ASN A 311 7.17 10.90 -0.31
C ASN A 311 7.47 9.60 -1.08
N PRO A 312 7.28 9.53 -2.42
CA PRO A 312 7.44 8.31 -3.19
C PRO A 312 8.90 7.83 -3.26
N ASN A 313 9.88 8.74 -3.35
CA ASN A 313 11.30 8.37 -3.38
C ASN A 313 11.74 7.73 -2.07
N TYR A 314 11.21 8.22 -0.95
CA TYR A 314 11.43 7.62 0.36
C TYR A 314 10.80 6.21 0.44
N ARG A 315 9.53 6.07 0.03
CA ARG A 315 8.84 4.76 0.03
C ARG A 315 9.57 3.74 -0.84
N LEU A 316 10.07 4.19 -2.00
CA LEU A 316 10.87 3.35 -2.89
C LEU A 316 12.11 2.80 -2.17
N ARG A 317 12.85 3.62 -1.43
CA ARG A 317 14.04 3.17 -0.67
C ARG A 317 13.69 2.16 0.42
N VAL A 318 12.58 2.34 1.12
CA VAL A 318 12.12 1.35 2.12
C VAL A 318 11.79 0.03 1.42
N CYS A 319 11.02 0.06 0.33
CA CYS A 319 10.67 -1.12 -0.45
C CYS A 319 11.91 -1.81 -1.07
N GLU A 320 12.91 -1.05 -1.52
CA GLU A 320 14.20 -1.59 -1.99
C GLU A 320 14.86 -2.46 -0.93
N LYS A 321 14.92 -1.97 0.31
CA LYS A 321 15.56 -2.65 1.44
C LYS A 321 14.75 -3.84 1.95
N VAL A 322 13.44 -3.72 2.01
CA VAL A 322 12.57 -4.85 2.35
C VAL A 322 12.66 -5.97 1.31
N LEU A 323 12.67 -5.63 0.02
CA LEU A 323 12.84 -6.61 -1.05
C LEU A 323 14.24 -7.24 -1.01
N GLU A 324 15.29 -6.45 -0.80
CA GLU A 324 16.66 -6.94 -0.59
C GLU A 324 16.72 -7.97 0.56
N ALA A 325 16.08 -7.67 1.69
CA ALA A 325 15.97 -8.60 2.81
C ALA A 325 15.25 -9.90 2.41
N ALA A 326 14.06 -9.80 1.82
CA ALA A 326 13.28 -10.97 1.39
C ALA A 326 14.08 -11.87 0.44
N THR A 327 14.72 -11.28 -0.57
CA THR A 327 15.52 -12.01 -1.56
C THR A 327 16.77 -12.68 -0.99
N SER A 328 17.27 -12.22 0.16
CA SER A 328 18.50 -12.74 0.79
C SER A 328 18.28 -14.02 1.60
N VAL A 329 17.05 -14.28 2.07
CA VAL A 329 16.75 -15.38 3.00
C VAL A 329 15.55 -16.25 2.61
N VAL A 330 14.69 -15.78 1.70
CA VAL A 330 13.49 -16.50 1.27
C VAL A 330 13.54 -16.78 -0.23
N TYR A 331 13.57 -18.05 -0.64
CA TYR A 331 13.19 -18.41 -1.99
C TYR A 331 11.67 -18.34 -2.11
N ALA A 332 11.17 -17.76 -3.21
CA ALA A 332 9.72 -17.64 -3.42
C ALA A 332 9.00 -19.01 -3.49
N SER A 333 9.73 -20.11 -3.77
CA SER A 333 9.21 -21.48 -3.80
C SER A 333 9.06 -22.13 -2.42
N ASP A 334 9.71 -21.57 -1.40
CA ASP A 334 9.76 -22.14 -0.05
C ASP A 334 8.56 -21.70 0.81
N VAL A 335 7.73 -20.79 0.30
CA VAL A 335 6.59 -20.22 1.02
C VAL A 335 5.28 -20.58 0.32
N PRO A 336 4.17 -20.71 1.07
CA PRO A 336 2.86 -20.89 0.48
C PRO A 336 2.54 -19.75 -0.50
N LEU A 337 1.89 -20.09 -1.61
CA LEU A 337 1.55 -19.12 -2.67
C LEU A 337 0.80 -17.91 -2.09
N GLU A 338 -0.16 -18.13 -1.18
CA GLU A 338 -0.94 -17.06 -0.55
C GLU A 338 -0.06 -16.01 0.16
N ASN A 339 0.96 -16.43 0.91
CA ASN A 339 1.88 -15.53 1.59
C ASN A 339 2.74 -14.74 0.60
N LEU A 340 3.20 -15.38 -0.47
CA LEU A 340 3.92 -14.71 -1.56
C LEU A 340 3.02 -13.66 -2.24
N LEU A 341 1.78 -14.02 -2.57
CA LEU A 341 0.80 -13.13 -3.17
C LEU A 341 0.54 -11.90 -2.29
N HIS A 342 0.38 -12.09 -0.99
CA HIS A 342 0.17 -11.00 -0.04
C HIS A 342 1.37 -10.07 0.11
N PHE A 343 2.59 -10.61 0.09
CA PHE A 343 3.80 -9.80 0.17
C PHE A 343 3.99 -8.94 -1.08
N VAL A 344 3.86 -9.53 -2.27
CA VAL A 344 3.97 -8.80 -3.54
C VAL A 344 2.86 -7.75 -3.66
N ASP A 345 1.65 -8.05 -3.16
CA ASP A 345 0.55 -7.10 -3.19
C ASP A 345 0.81 -5.83 -2.37
N ALA A 346 1.47 -5.98 -1.21
CA ALA A 346 1.82 -4.85 -0.35
C ALA A 346 2.83 -3.89 -0.99
N LEU A 347 3.70 -4.39 -1.87
CA LEU A 347 4.62 -3.54 -2.63
C LEU A 347 3.82 -2.56 -3.52
N PRO A 348 4.14 -1.25 -3.52
CA PRO A 348 3.44 -0.31 -4.36
C PRO A 348 3.58 -0.65 -5.86
N ARG A 349 2.43 -0.74 -6.55
CA ARG A 349 2.34 -1.01 -8.00
C ARG A 349 3.18 -0.05 -8.86
N GLU A 350 3.36 1.19 -8.40
CA GLU A 350 4.22 2.19 -9.03
C GLU A 350 5.70 1.77 -9.13
N PHE A 351 6.16 0.84 -8.30
CA PHE A 351 7.55 0.37 -8.29
C PHE A 351 7.73 -1.00 -8.95
N THR A 352 6.70 -1.85 -8.95
CA THR A 352 6.78 -3.24 -9.46
C THR A 352 6.24 -3.43 -10.87
N ASP A 353 5.36 -2.55 -11.33
CA ASP A 353 4.73 -2.70 -12.65
C ASP A 353 5.65 -2.13 -13.75
N CYS A 354 5.23 -2.18 -15.02
CA CYS A 354 6.00 -1.67 -16.16
C CYS A 354 6.52 -0.23 -15.94
N GLY A 355 7.81 -0.01 -16.16
CA GLY A 355 8.51 1.26 -15.89
C GLY A 355 8.90 1.50 -14.42
N GLY A 356 8.57 0.57 -13.51
CA GLY A 356 8.94 0.61 -12.10
C GLY A 356 10.35 0.08 -11.83
N SER A 357 11.09 0.75 -10.94
CA SER A 357 12.49 0.43 -10.62
C SER A 357 12.71 -0.90 -9.87
N LEU A 358 11.66 -1.49 -9.30
CA LEU A 358 11.74 -2.77 -8.57
C LEU A 358 11.21 -3.96 -9.39
N ARG A 359 10.67 -3.73 -10.59
CA ARG A 359 10.06 -4.78 -11.42
C ARG A 359 11.04 -5.92 -11.66
N GLU A 360 12.19 -5.64 -12.27
CA GLU A 360 13.17 -6.67 -12.65
C GLU A 360 13.63 -7.49 -11.43
N ARG A 361 13.98 -6.82 -10.33
CA ARG A 361 14.40 -7.50 -9.10
C ARG A 361 13.32 -8.42 -8.54
N THR A 362 12.06 -7.96 -8.58
CA THR A 362 10.90 -8.77 -8.15
C THR A 362 10.71 -9.97 -9.07
N GLN A 363 10.83 -9.79 -10.39
CA GLN A 363 10.72 -10.88 -11.36
C GLN A 363 11.83 -11.93 -11.19
N VAL A 364 13.08 -11.50 -11.01
CA VAL A 364 14.24 -12.37 -10.74
C VAL A 364 14.00 -13.22 -9.50
N TRP A 365 13.49 -12.60 -8.43
CA TRP A 365 13.17 -13.29 -7.18
C TRP A 365 12.03 -14.30 -7.31
N VAL A 366 10.91 -13.91 -7.93
CA VAL A 366 9.76 -14.80 -8.17
C VAL A 366 10.13 -15.97 -9.08
N TRP A 367 11.10 -15.80 -9.99
CA TRP A 367 11.60 -16.87 -10.83
C TRP A 367 12.65 -17.76 -10.16
N GLY A 368 13.23 -17.35 -9.03
CA GLY A 368 14.31 -18.07 -8.38
C GLY A 368 15.65 -18.00 -9.13
N TYR A 369 15.90 -16.95 -9.93
CA TYR A 369 17.23 -16.71 -10.50
C TYR A 369 18.17 -16.21 -9.39
N GLY A 370 18.75 -17.14 -8.64
CA GLY A 370 19.88 -16.84 -7.76
C GLY A 370 21.13 -16.46 -8.56
N LYS A 371 21.97 -15.58 -8.01
CA LYS A 371 23.33 -15.33 -8.49
C LYS A 371 24.07 -16.68 -8.60
N GLU A 372 24.58 -16.96 -9.80
CA GLU A 372 25.65 -17.91 -10.14
C GLU A 372 25.98 -18.98 -9.09
N CYS A 373 25.25 -20.09 -9.11
CA CYS A 373 25.81 -21.38 -8.72
C CYS A 373 25.95 -22.23 -9.99
N SER A 374 27.18 -22.40 -10.44
CA SER A 374 27.55 -23.31 -11.52
C SER A 374 27.40 -24.76 -11.06
N SER A 375 26.25 -25.38 -11.32
CA SER A 375 26.14 -26.83 -11.57
C SER A 375 24.72 -27.20 -12.00
N SER A 376 24.63 -28.30 -12.74
CA SER A 376 23.60 -28.72 -13.70
C SER A 376 22.22 -29.12 -13.15
N SER A 377 21.75 -28.59 -12.00
CA SER A 377 20.44 -28.94 -11.42
C SER A 377 19.27 -27.98 -11.77
N PHE A 378 19.54 -26.92 -12.55
CA PHE A 378 18.60 -25.81 -12.81
C PHE A 378 17.33 -26.12 -13.62
N TYR A 379 17.14 -27.34 -14.12
CA TYR A 379 15.94 -27.65 -14.91
C TYR A 379 14.69 -27.95 -14.06
N ASN A 380 14.83 -28.22 -12.75
CA ASN A 380 13.68 -28.57 -11.88
C ASN A 380 13.11 -27.39 -11.07
N VAL A 381 13.94 -26.44 -10.61
CA VAL A 381 13.47 -25.28 -9.80
C VAL A 381 12.71 -24.25 -10.63
N LYS A 382 13.03 -24.16 -11.94
CA LYS A 382 12.38 -23.31 -12.94
C LYS A 382 10.86 -23.56 -13.11
N SER A 383 10.31 -24.60 -12.45
CA SER A 383 8.95 -25.11 -12.65
C SER A 383 7.97 -24.99 -11.48
N SER A 384 8.38 -24.67 -10.23
CA SER A 384 7.46 -24.85 -9.09
C SER A 384 6.45 -23.70 -8.89
N ILE A 385 6.88 -22.44 -8.84
CA ILE A 385 6.00 -21.29 -8.57
C ILE A 385 5.08 -21.02 -9.77
N LEU A 386 5.63 -21.02 -10.99
CA LEU A 386 4.84 -20.84 -12.19
C LEU A 386 3.77 -21.93 -12.33
N LYS A 387 4.12 -23.20 -12.03
CA LYS A 387 3.14 -24.28 -11.99
C LYS A 387 2.08 -24.05 -10.91
N THR A 388 2.47 -23.62 -9.71
CA THR A 388 1.51 -23.28 -8.64
C THR A 388 0.58 -22.13 -9.05
N LEU A 389 1.08 -21.13 -9.79
CA LEU A 389 0.27 -20.07 -10.38
C LEU A 389 -0.65 -20.57 -11.50
N GLN A 390 -0.21 -21.57 -12.27
CA GLN A 390 -1.01 -22.24 -13.32
C GLN A 390 -2.09 -23.16 -12.75
N ASP A 391 -1.84 -23.80 -11.61
CA ASP A 391 -2.75 -24.69 -10.89
C ASP A 391 -3.76 -23.89 -10.01
N PHE A 392 -3.46 -22.62 -9.71
CA PHE A 392 -4.31 -21.76 -8.88
C PHE A 392 -5.77 -21.66 -9.38
N PRO A 393 -6.07 -21.44 -10.67
CA PRO A 393 -7.46 -21.37 -11.15
C PRO A 393 -8.29 -22.62 -10.83
N GLU A 394 -7.68 -23.81 -10.96
CA GLU A 394 -8.34 -25.07 -10.65
C GLU A 394 -8.60 -25.21 -9.15
N SER A 395 -7.58 -24.99 -8.32
CA SER A 395 -7.73 -25.03 -6.86
C SER A 395 -8.72 -23.98 -6.34
N PHE A 396 -8.68 -22.75 -6.87
CA PHE A 396 -9.55 -21.65 -6.49
C PHE A 396 -11.02 -21.96 -6.77
N THR A 397 -11.31 -22.62 -7.91
CA THR A 397 -12.69 -22.95 -8.33
C THR A 397 -13.21 -24.27 -7.75
N SER A 398 -12.35 -25.15 -7.22
CA SER A 398 -12.72 -26.49 -6.71
C SER A 398 -13.62 -26.51 -5.46
N SER A 399 -13.82 -25.38 -4.79
CA SER A 399 -14.62 -25.30 -3.56
C SER A 399 -16.08 -24.93 -3.87
N HIS A 400 -17.03 -25.77 -3.45
CA HIS A 400 -18.45 -25.42 -3.42
C HIS A 400 -18.84 -24.64 -2.20
N PHE A 401 -19.53 -23.53 -2.44
CA PHE A 401 -20.27 -22.81 -1.41
C PHE A 401 -21.76 -22.94 -1.72
N VAL A 402 -22.51 -23.46 -0.74
CA VAL A 402 -23.98 -23.54 -0.83
C VAL A 402 -24.58 -22.14 -0.76
N THR A 403 -23.96 -21.24 0.01
CA THR A 403 -24.31 -19.82 0.12
C THR A 403 -23.04 -18.99 0.33
N PHE A 404 -23.03 -17.77 -0.21
CA PHE A 404 -21.98 -16.77 -0.01
C PHE A 404 -22.58 -15.35 0.01
N ASP A 405 -21.84 -14.40 0.58
CA ASP A 405 -22.22 -12.99 0.70
C ASP A 405 -21.24 -12.01 0.04
N ASP A 406 -21.44 -10.70 0.25
CA ASP A 406 -20.58 -9.65 -0.30
C ASP A 406 -19.14 -9.69 0.25
N GLU A 407 -18.92 -10.13 1.50
CA GLU A 407 -17.58 -10.22 2.10
C GLU A 407 -16.80 -11.40 1.52
N ASP A 408 -17.47 -12.54 1.33
CA ASP A 408 -16.89 -13.69 0.61
C ASP A 408 -16.45 -13.27 -0.80
N LEU A 409 -17.31 -12.54 -1.51
CA LEU A 409 -17.03 -12.06 -2.86
C LEU A 409 -15.84 -11.09 -2.90
N ASN A 410 -15.77 -10.15 -1.95
CA ASN A 410 -14.64 -9.22 -1.81
C ASN A 410 -13.32 -9.95 -1.50
N ALA A 411 -13.36 -10.97 -0.65
CA ALA A 411 -12.20 -11.80 -0.32
C ALA A 411 -11.72 -12.58 -1.54
N TRP A 412 -12.63 -13.18 -2.31
CA TRP A 412 -12.33 -13.90 -3.55
C TRP A 412 -11.78 -12.97 -4.64
N GLU A 413 -12.37 -11.78 -4.81
CA GLU A 413 -11.88 -10.75 -5.74
C GLU A 413 -10.47 -10.29 -5.36
N SER A 414 -10.22 -10.05 -4.07
CA SER A 414 -8.90 -9.70 -3.58
C SER A 414 -7.86 -10.80 -3.85
N ALA A 415 -8.21 -12.06 -3.62
CA ALA A 415 -7.32 -13.20 -3.88
C ALA A 415 -7.00 -13.35 -5.38
N ALA A 416 -8.02 -13.27 -6.23
CA ALA A 416 -7.88 -13.38 -7.68
C ALA A 416 -7.08 -12.21 -8.28
N ASN A 417 -7.29 -10.98 -7.78
CA ASN A 417 -6.51 -9.81 -8.20
C ASN A 417 -5.03 -9.93 -7.83
N ARG A 418 -4.72 -10.42 -6.62
CA ARG A 418 -3.33 -10.69 -6.21
C ARG A 418 -2.68 -11.76 -7.09
N TRP A 419 -3.40 -12.84 -7.36
CA TRP A 419 -2.93 -13.90 -8.26
C TRP A 419 -2.65 -13.36 -9.66
N ALA A 420 -3.57 -12.61 -10.26
CA ALA A 420 -3.40 -12.05 -11.60
C ALA A 420 -2.17 -11.14 -11.68
N ARG A 421 -1.98 -10.26 -10.70
CA ARG A 421 -0.80 -9.39 -10.60
C ARG A 421 0.51 -10.19 -10.59
N VAL A 422 0.61 -11.22 -9.73
CA VAL A 422 1.83 -12.03 -9.62
C VAL A 422 2.03 -12.93 -10.84
N LEU A 423 0.96 -13.44 -11.44
CA LEU A 423 1.01 -14.19 -12.69
C LEU A 423 1.68 -13.35 -13.80
N PHE A 424 1.26 -12.10 -14.00
CA PHE A 424 1.85 -11.22 -15.02
C PHE A 424 3.25 -10.69 -14.66
N LEU A 425 3.65 -10.74 -13.38
CA LEU A 425 5.05 -10.56 -13.00
C LEU A 425 5.89 -11.80 -13.34
N ALA A 426 5.33 -13.00 -13.20
CA ALA A 426 6.02 -14.27 -13.41
C ALA A 426 6.07 -14.73 -14.87
N ILE A 427 5.13 -14.34 -15.74
CA ILE A 427 5.18 -14.75 -17.15
C ILE A 427 6.30 -14.03 -17.91
N LYS A 428 7.08 -14.79 -18.67
CA LYS A 428 8.10 -14.27 -19.62
C LYS A 428 7.84 -14.71 -21.05
N GLU A 429 7.26 -15.90 -21.23
CA GLU A 429 7.06 -16.49 -22.53
C GLU A 429 5.58 -16.86 -22.75
N ASP A 430 5.14 -16.71 -23.99
CA ASP A 430 3.74 -16.90 -24.37
C ASP A 430 3.19 -18.29 -24.10
N HIS A 431 4.02 -19.32 -24.27
CA HIS A 431 3.61 -20.71 -24.09
C HIS A 431 3.21 -21.01 -22.63
N GLN A 432 3.67 -20.20 -21.68
CA GLN A 432 3.37 -20.34 -20.26
C GLN A 432 1.91 -19.98 -19.92
N LEU A 433 1.21 -19.29 -20.82
CA LEU A 433 -0.22 -18.98 -20.68
C LEU A 433 -1.14 -20.09 -21.21
N ILE A 434 -0.61 -21.06 -21.96
CA ILE A 434 -1.43 -22.14 -22.56
C ILE A 434 -2.25 -22.91 -21.51
N PRO A 435 -1.70 -23.30 -20.34
CA PRO A 435 -2.49 -23.97 -19.31
C PRO A 435 -3.65 -23.10 -18.79
N ILE A 436 -3.41 -21.81 -18.61
CA ILE A 436 -4.44 -20.84 -18.21
C ILE A 436 -5.53 -20.78 -19.28
N PHE A 437 -5.17 -20.56 -20.56
CA PHE A 437 -6.15 -20.53 -21.65
C PHE A 437 -6.97 -21.80 -21.76
N THR A 438 -6.33 -22.96 -21.62
CA THR A 438 -6.97 -24.27 -21.67
C THR A 438 -7.98 -24.43 -20.53
N PHE A 439 -7.64 -23.97 -19.32
CA PHE A 439 -8.58 -23.93 -18.19
C PHE A 439 -9.79 -23.02 -18.49
N PHE A 440 -9.56 -21.80 -18.97
CA PHE A 440 -10.65 -20.86 -19.27
C PHE A 440 -11.59 -21.38 -20.35
N GLN A 441 -11.06 -22.00 -21.40
CA GLN A 441 -11.87 -22.58 -22.46
C GLN A 441 -12.64 -23.81 -21.98
N SER A 442 -11.98 -24.75 -21.30
CA SER A 442 -12.61 -26.00 -20.83
C SER A 442 -13.71 -25.75 -19.80
N PHE A 443 -13.48 -24.85 -18.84
CA PHE A 443 -14.47 -24.45 -17.86
C PHE A 443 -15.56 -23.59 -18.50
N GLY A 444 -15.18 -22.56 -19.27
CA GLY A 444 -16.11 -21.59 -19.84
C GLY A 444 -17.10 -22.20 -20.83
N VAL A 445 -16.70 -23.20 -21.62
CA VAL A 445 -17.61 -23.93 -22.52
C VAL A 445 -18.68 -24.72 -21.75
N ASN A 446 -18.36 -25.18 -20.54
CA ASN A 446 -19.25 -25.98 -19.70
C ASN A 446 -19.85 -25.18 -18.54
N ILE A 447 -19.75 -23.85 -18.53
CA ILE A 447 -20.11 -23.00 -17.39
C ILE A 447 -21.59 -23.10 -16.98
N CYS A 448 -22.47 -23.43 -17.94
CA CYS A 448 -23.90 -23.63 -17.71
C CYS A 448 -24.26 -25.06 -17.28
N ARG A 449 -23.33 -26.01 -17.31
CA ARG A 449 -23.56 -27.39 -16.87
C ARG A 449 -23.35 -27.45 -15.37
N GLU A 450 -24.35 -27.92 -14.64
CA GLU A 450 -24.24 -28.18 -13.20
C GLU A 450 -23.12 -29.18 -12.95
N THR A 451 -21.97 -28.70 -12.49
CA THR A 451 -20.93 -29.56 -11.94
C THR A 451 -20.95 -29.34 -10.43
N THR A 452 -21.29 -30.38 -9.69
CA THR A 452 -21.23 -30.43 -8.22
C THR A 452 -19.81 -30.40 -7.68
N GLU A 453 -18.81 -30.08 -8.52
CA GLU A 453 -17.38 -29.97 -8.15
C GLU A 453 -16.72 -28.57 -8.35
N ARG A 454 -17.33 -27.59 -9.05
CA ARG A 454 -16.73 -26.26 -9.25
C ARG A 454 -17.66 -25.04 -9.04
N SER A 455 -17.11 -23.95 -8.50
CA SER A 455 -17.80 -22.66 -8.31
C SER A 455 -17.75 -21.75 -9.54
N THR A 456 -18.91 -21.53 -10.15
CA THR A 456 -19.09 -20.62 -11.29
C THR A 456 -18.73 -19.17 -10.98
N VAL A 457 -19.13 -18.66 -9.82
CA VAL A 457 -18.90 -17.24 -9.45
C VAL A 457 -17.40 -16.96 -9.30
N LYS A 458 -16.64 -17.89 -8.72
CA LYS A 458 -15.19 -17.78 -8.62
C LYS A 458 -14.51 -17.78 -10.00
N PHE A 459 -15.01 -18.57 -10.96
CA PHE A 459 -14.53 -18.53 -12.34
C PHE A 459 -14.77 -17.15 -12.99
N LEU A 460 -15.93 -16.54 -12.76
CA LEU A 460 -16.22 -15.19 -13.28
C LEU A 460 -15.29 -14.13 -12.65
N ILE A 461 -15.00 -14.23 -11.36
CA ILE A 461 -14.05 -13.35 -10.66
C ILE A 461 -12.64 -13.50 -11.24
N LEU A 462 -12.17 -14.73 -11.47
CA LEU A 462 -10.87 -14.97 -12.12
C LEU A 462 -10.81 -14.35 -13.52
N THR A 463 -11.89 -14.52 -14.31
CA THR A 463 -12.02 -13.95 -15.66
C THR A 463 -11.84 -12.43 -15.63
N MET A 464 -12.58 -11.75 -14.76
CA MET A 464 -12.50 -10.30 -14.64
C MET A 464 -11.17 -9.83 -14.07
N SER A 465 -10.59 -10.55 -13.09
CA SER A 465 -9.30 -10.17 -12.49
C SER A 465 -8.16 -10.19 -13.52
N LEU A 466 -8.16 -11.17 -14.42
CA LEU A 466 -7.24 -11.19 -15.56
C LEU A 466 -7.44 -9.98 -16.46
N LEU A 467 -8.69 -9.70 -16.86
CA LEU A 467 -9.00 -8.56 -17.72
C LEU A 467 -8.56 -7.22 -17.10
N VAL A 468 -8.79 -7.03 -15.80
CA VAL A 468 -8.37 -5.83 -15.07
C VAL A 468 -6.85 -5.67 -15.12
N GLU A 469 -6.10 -6.75 -14.86
CA GLU A 469 -4.64 -6.69 -14.86
C GLU A 469 -4.09 -6.44 -16.28
N ILE A 470 -4.66 -7.07 -17.31
CA ILE A 470 -4.24 -6.84 -18.72
C ILE A 470 -4.52 -5.38 -19.12
N ASN A 471 -5.70 -4.83 -18.82
CA ASN A 471 -6.02 -3.41 -19.08
C ASN A 471 -5.03 -2.46 -18.39
N LEU A 472 -4.59 -2.81 -17.17
CA LEU A 472 -3.65 -2.00 -16.42
C LEU A 472 -2.24 -2.02 -17.05
N LEU A 473 -1.79 -3.20 -17.51
CA LEU A 473 -0.53 -3.33 -18.25
C LEU A 473 -0.52 -2.50 -19.54
N GLN A 474 -1.62 -2.51 -20.28
CA GLN A 474 -1.76 -1.68 -21.49
C GLN A 474 -1.66 -0.19 -21.21
N ARG A 475 -2.41 0.30 -20.21
CA ARG A 475 -2.40 1.72 -19.86
C ARG A 475 -1.00 2.19 -19.47
N LYS A 476 -0.30 1.41 -18.65
CA LYS A 476 1.07 1.72 -18.24
C LYS A 476 2.07 1.64 -19.40
N ALA A 477 1.92 0.67 -20.29
CA ALA A 477 2.73 0.59 -21.50
C ALA A 477 2.51 1.83 -22.39
N ALA A 478 1.27 2.27 -22.61
CA ALA A 478 0.96 3.48 -23.37
C ALA A 478 1.54 4.76 -22.73
N GLU A 479 1.43 4.90 -21.41
CA GLU A 479 2.02 6.02 -20.67
C GLU A 479 3.56 6.04 -20.77
N SER A 480 4.21 4.88 -20.72
CA SER A 480 5.66 4.76 -20.89
C SER A 480 6.11 5.21 -22.28
N VAL A 481 5.34 4.90 -23.33
CA VAL A 481 5.61 5.34 -24.71
C VAL A 481 5.51 6.85 -24.83
N ILE A 482 4.48 7.47 -24.25
CA ILE A 482 4.32 8.93 -24.24
C ILE A 482 5.51 9.58 -23.54
N ARG A 483 5.91 9.06 -22.38
CA ARG A 483 7.08 9.54 -21.63
C ARG A 483 8.39 9.37 -22.41
N MET A 484 8.57 8.26 -23.13
CA MET A 484 9.73 8.03 -23.99
C MET A 484 9.78 9.00 -25.17
N ARG A 485 8.65 9.28 -25.82
CA ARG A 485 8.58 10.30 -26.90
C ARG A 485 9.01 11.67 -26.38
N LEU A 486 8.47 12.09 -25.23
CA LEU A 486 8.82 13.34 -24.55
C LEU A 486 10.30 13.40 -24.11
N LYS A 487 10.88 12.29 -23.64
CA LYS A 487 12.30 12.22 -23.25
C LYS A 487 13.24 12.18 -24.46
N SER A 488 12.83 11.60 -25.59
CA SER A 488 13.62 11.54 -26.82
C SER A 488 13.88 12.93 -27.41
N GLU A 489 12.98 13.89 -27.19
CA GLU A 489 13.17 15.30 -27.55
C GLU A 489 14.22 16.00 -26.65
N THR A 490 14.57 15.39 -25.51
CA THR A 490 15.58 15.89 -24.53
C THR A 490 16.90 15.10 -24.49
N GLY A 491 17.10 14.12 -25.38
CA GLY A 491 18.43 13.55 -25.64
C GLY A 491 19.01 12.56 -24.61
N PHE A 492 18.21 11.98 -23.69
CA PHE A 492 18.66 10.93 -22.78
C PHE A 492 17.91 9.62 -23.02
N LEU A 493 18.61 8.61 -23.55
CA LEU A 493 18.12 7.24 -23.75
C LEU A 493 18.67 6.34 -22.63
N GLU A 494 17.84 6.01 -21.63
CA GLU A 494 18.06 4.84 -20.76
C GLU A 494 17.27 3.66 -21.34
N GLY A 495 17.98 2.60 -21.73
CA GLY A 495 17.49 1.50 -22.55
C GLY A 495 16.58 0.47 -21.87
N VAL A 496 15.75 0.85 -20.89
CA VAL A 496 14.96 -0.10 -20.08
C VAL A 496 13.50 -0.25 -20.56
N ASP A 497 12.93 0.76 -21.23
CA ASP A 497 11.46 0.81 -21.47
C ASP A 497 10.99 0.19 -22.80
N GLY A 498 11.88 -0.25 -23.70
CA GLY A 498 11.51 -0.83 -24.99
C GLY A 498 10.83 -2.21 -24.91
N LEU A 499 11.15 -3.02 -23.89
CA LEU A 499 10.57 -4.36 -23.70
C LEU A 499 9.10 -4.32 -23.24
N CYS A 500 8.70 -3.33 -22.42
CA CYS A 500 7.36 -3.27 -21.84
C CYS A 500 6.24 -3.15 -22.90
N TYR A 501 6.52 -2.47 -24.02
CA TYR A 501 5.54 -2.27 -25.09
C TYR A 501 5.35 -3.53 -25.95
N ALA A 502 6.45 -4.22 -26.26
CA ALA A 502 6.40 -5.50 -26.97
C ALA A 502 5.64 -6.55 -26.15
N GLU A 503 5.86 -6.59 -24.83
CA GLU A 503 5.11 -7.45 -23.91
C GLU A 503 3.59 -7.17 -23.92
N ALA A 504 3.16 -5.90 -23.78
CA ALA A 504 1.75 -5.55 -23.70
C ALA A 504 0.97 -5.89 -24.99
N SER A 505 1.50 -5.52 -26.16
CA SER A 505 0.82 -5.76 -27.45
C SER A 505 0.65 -7.23 -27.82
N VAL A 506 1.50 -8.12 -27.28
CA VAL A 506 1.46 -9.57 -27.53
C VAL A 506 0.35 -10.26 -26.74
N PHE A 507 -0.02 -9.74 -25.56
CA PHE A 507 -1.11 -10.31 -24.75
C PHE A 507 -2.51 -10.00 -25.33
N ASP A 508 -2.66 -8.87 -26.00
CA ASP A 508 -3.96 -8.33 -26.45
C ASP A 508 -4.71 -9.25 -27.42
N GLN A 509 -4.03 -9.70 -28.49
CA GLN A 509 -4.66 -10.60 -29.46
C GLN A 509 -4.90 -12.00 -28.90
N LYS A 510 -4.04 -12.46 -27.99
CA LYS A 510 -4.07 -13.85 -27.49
C LYS A 510 -5.18 -14.11 -26.50
N PHE A 511 -5.52 -13.14 -25.65
CA PHE A 511 -6.67 -13.25 -24.75
C PHE A 511 -8.01 -12.99 -25.45
N SER A 512 -8.03 -12.25 -26.57
CA SER A 512 -9.27 -11.93 -27.27
C SER A 512 -10.04 -13.17 -27.76
N GLU A 513 -9.36 -14.17 -28.34
CA GLU A 513 -10.03 -15.35 -28.91
C GLU A 513 -10.59 -16.31 -27.84
N PRO A 514 -9.84 -16.71 -26.80
CA PRO A 514 -10.37 -17.51 -25.70
C PRO A 514 -11.60 -16.88 -25.03
N PHE A 515 -11.59 -15.57 -24.82
CA PHE A 515 -12.74 -14.87 -24.22
C PHE A 515 -13.95 -14.79 -25.17
N LEU A 516 -13.73 -14.60 -26.48
CA LEU A 516 -14.81 -14.68 -27.46
C LEU A 516 -15.43 -16.08 -27.54
N LEU A 517 -14.63 -17.14 -27.41
CA LEU A 517 -15.13 -18.53 -27.44
C LEU A 517 -16.08 -18.87 -26.29
N ILE A 518 -15.91 -18.22 -25.12
CA ILE A 518 -16.77 -18.46 -23.95
C ILE A 518 -17.92 -17.46 -23.83
N LEU A 519 -17.93 -16.37 -24.62
CA LEU A 519 -18.88 -15.27 -24.48
C LEU A 519 -20.35 -15.70 -24.59
N ASP A 520 -20.69 -16.54 -25.57
CA ASP A 520 -22.08 -17.04 -25.73
C ASP A 520 -22.55 -17.81 -24.47
N ASN A 521 -21.64 -18.58 -23.86
CA ASN A 521 -21.94 -19.32 -22.62
C ASN A 521 -22.04 -18.40 -21.40
N LEU A 522 -21.23 -17.32 -21.34
CA LEU A 522 -21.37 -16.28 -20.32
C LEU A 522 -22.71 -15.55 -20.45
N VAL A 523 -23.15 -15.22 -21.67
CA VAL A 523 -24.45 -14.60 -21.94
C VAL A 523 -25.59 -15.53 -21.52
N SER A 524 -25.50 -16.83 -21.85
CA SER A 524 -26.47 -17.84 -21.42
C SER A 524 -26.57 -17.92 -19.90
N LEU A 525 -25.43 -17.98 -19.21
CA LEU A 525 -25.38 -17.99 -17.74
C LEU A 525 -25.97 -16.71 -17.14
N ALA A 526 -25.62 -15.55 -17.69
CA ALA A 526 -26.13 -14.26 -17.25
C ALA A 526 -27.64 -14.17 -17.45
N ASN A 527 -28.18 -14.68 -18.55
CA ASN A 527 -29.61 -14.73 -18.79
C ASN A 527 -30.32 -15.57 -17.72
N ILE A 528 -29.84 -16.79 -17.47
CA ILE A 528 -30.39 -17.68 -16.41
C ILE A 528 -30.31 -17.02 -15.04
N SER A 529 -29.15 -16.47 -14.69
CA SER A 529 -28.91 -15.87 -13.37
C SER A 529 -29.73 -14.59 -13.18
N SER A 530 -29.90 -13.79 -14.23
CA SER A 530 -30.67 -12.53 -14.18
C SER A 530 -32.17 -12.74 -13.92
N ALA A 531 -32.68 -13.96 -14.09
CA ALA A 531 -34.07 -14.29 -13.78
C ALA A 531 -34.43 -13.96 -12.32
N VAL A 532 -33.45 -13.98 -11.39
CA VAL A 532 -33.67 -13.61 -9.97
C VAL A 532 -34.19 -12.17 -9.81
N PHE A 533 -33.84 -11.26 -10.72
CA PHE A 533 -34.31 -9.87 -10.67
C PHE A 533 -35.79 -9.75 -11.01
N TRP A 534 -36.34 -10.71 -11.76
CA TRP A 534 -37.70 -10.68 -12.30
C TRP A 534 -38.61 -11.75 -11.68
N SER A 535 -38.05 -12.75 -11.02
CA SER A 535 -38.80 -13.79 -10.33
C SER A 535 -39.58 -13.17 -9.17
N GLY A 536 -40.90 -13.33 -9.15
CA GLY A 536 -41.77 -12.78 -8.11
C GLY A 536 -41.26 -13.11 -6.70
N VAL A 537 -41.32 -12.12 -5.81
CA VAL A 537 -40.77 -12.21 -4.46
C VAL A 537 -41.49 -13.33 -3.69
N GLY A 538 -40.74 -14.31 -3.18
CA GLY A 538 -41.25 -15.29 -2.23
C GLY A 538 -41.73 -14.62 -0.93
N LYS A 539 -42.37 -15.37 -0.02
CA LYS A 539 -42.82 -14.82 1.28
C LYS A 539 -41.69 -14.06 1.98
N GLU A 540 -41.99 -12.89 2.53
CA GLU A 540 -41.03 -12.10 3.32
C GLU A 540 -40.40 -13.00 4.40
N THR A 541 -39.08 -13.07 4.39
CA THR A 541 -38.33 -13.83 5.39
C THR A 541 -38.00 -12.90 6.55
N THR A 542 -38.24 -13.34 7.78
CA THR A 542 -37.84 -12.59 8.97
C THR A 542 -36.32 -12.61 9.08
N LEU A 543 -35.67 -11.52 8.65
CA LEU A 543 -34.22 -11.40 8.69
C LEU A 543 -33.69 -11.27 10.13
N PRO A 544 -32.52 -11.85 10.45
CA PRO A 544 -31.85 -11.66 11.73
C PRO A 544 -31.60 -10.19 12.06
N ILE A 545 -31.60 -9.85 13.35
CA ILE A 545 -31.37 -8.48 13.84
C ILE A 545 -29.98 -7.96 13.42
N SER A 546 -28.99 -8.86 13.27
CA SER A 546 -27.64 -8.54 12.78
C SER A 546 -27.65 -7.92 11.37
N VAL A 547 -28.48 -8.43 10.46
CA VAL A 547 -28.65 -7.92 9.08
C VAL A 547 -29.46 -6.62 9.07
N ARG A 548 -30.40 -6.46 10.01
CA ARG A 548 -31.25 -5.26 10.16
C ARG A 548 -30.57 -4.08 10.87
N GLY A 549 -29.31 -4.23 11.31
CA GLY A 549 -28.55 -3.37 12.22
C GLY A 549 -28.94 -1.89 12.33
N LYS A 550 -28.87 -1.35 13.56
CA LYS A 550 -29.09 0.07 13.85
C LYS A 550 -27.88 0.89 13.36
N LEU A 551 -28.09 1.64 12.28
CA LEU A 551 -27.33 2.83 11.87
C LEU A 551 -25.79 2.70 11.84
N GLY A 552 -25.22 2.62 10.63
CA GLY A 552 -23.84 3.08 10.37
C GLY A 552 -22.75 2.03 10.18
N GLY A 553 -23.04 0.73 10.27
CA GLY A 553 -22.11 -0.34 9.83
C GLY A 553 -22.18 -0.61 8.32
N PRO A 554 -21.20 -1.32 7.71
CA PRO A 554 -21.27 -1.73 6.31
C PRO A 554 -22.60 -2.44 6.06
N SER A 555 -23.39 -1.89 5.13
CA SER A 555 -24.78 -2.33 4.98
C SER A 555 -24.82 -3.65 4.23
N GLN A 556 -24.89 -4.76 4.97
CA GLN A 556 -25.22 -6.06 4.40
C GLN A 556 -26.56 -5.99 3.66
N ARG A 557 -26.71 -6.81 2.60
CA ARG A 557 -27.97 -6.91 1.85
C ARG A 557 -29.08 -7.40 2.75
N ARG A 558 -30.25 -6.75 2.67
CA ARG A 558 -31.44 -7.13 3.45
C ARG A 558 -32.21 -8.26 2.75
N LEU A 559 -31.53 -9.38 2.52
CA LEU A 559 -32.01 -10.54 1.80
C LEU A 559 -31.68 -11.82 2.58
N SER A 560 -32.41 -12.91 2.32
CA SER A 560 -32.04 -14.24 2.82
C SER A 560 -30.71 -14.68 2.20
N SER A 561 -29.95 -15.56 2.86
CA SER A 561 -28.65 -16.03 2.34
C SER A 561 -28.75 -16.62 0.92
N LEU A 562 -29.78 -17.43 0.66
CA LEU A 562 -30.04 -18.01 -0.67
C LEU A 562 -30.33 -16.93 -1.72
N THR A 563 -31.15 -15.93 -1.37
CA THR A 563 -31.47 -14.82 -2.28
C THR A 563 -30.23 -13.94 -2.53
N THR A 564 -29.43 -13.67 -1.49
CA THR A 564 -28.16 -12.94 -1.59
C THR A 564 -27.21 -13.63 -2.57
N THR A 565 -26.99 -14.94 -2.41
CA THR A 565 -26.16 -15.76 -3.30
C THR A 565 -26.64 -15.68 -4.75
N ALA A 566 -27.94 -15.85 -5.01
CA ALA A 566 -28.51 -15.77 -6.35
C ALA A 566 -28.36 -14.38 -6.98
N VAL A 567 -28.62 -13.33 -6.21
CA VAL A 567 -28.46 -11.92 -6.64
C VAL A 567 -27.00 -11.60 -6.96
N LEU A 568 -26.06 -12.01 -6.10
CA LEU A 568 -24.63 -11.78 -6.33
C LEU A 568 -24.11 -12.55 -7.55
N GLN A 569 -24.59 -13.78 -7.77
CA GLN A 569 -24.29 -14.52 -8.98
C GLN A 569 -24.81 -13.78 -10.22
N ALA A 570 -26.01 -13.22 -10.18
CA ALA A 570 -26.58 -12.43 -11.28
C ALA A 570 -25.75 -11.17 -11.55
N ILE A 571 -25.42 -10.38 -10.51
CA ILE A 571 -24.55 -9.19 -10.64
C ILE A 571 -23.20 -9.56 -11.24
N THR A 572 -22.56 -10.60 -10.71
CA THR A 572 -21.22 -11.03 -11.17
C THR A 572 -21.25 -11.53 -12.61
N SER A 573 -22.32 -12.23 -13.01
CA SER A 573 -22.51 -12.69 -14.39
C SER A 573 -22.68 -11.52 -15.36
N MET A 574 -23.51 -10.53 -15.00
CA MET A 574 -23.68 -9.30 -15.80
C MET A 574 -22.36 -8.53 -15.90
N ARG A 575 -21.60 -8.42 -14.80
CA ARG A 575 -20.29 -7.76 -14.77
C ARG A 575 -19.28 -8.46 -15.67
N ALA A 576 -19.25 -9.80 -15.66
CA ALA A 576 -18.37 -10.59 -16.50
C ALA A 576 -18.69 -10.44 -17.99
N VAL A 577 -19.97 -10.56 -18.39
CA VAL A 577 -20.41 -10.33 -19.78
C VAL A 577 -20.03 -8.92 -20.24
N SER A 578 -20.29 -7.91 -19.41
CA SER A 578 -19.97 -6.51 -19.71
C SER A 578 -18.47 -6.31 -19.92
N SER A 579 -17.64 -6.85 -19.02
CA SER A 579 -16.18 -6.70 -19.05
C SER A 579 -15.56 -7.42 -20.24
N VAL A 580 -15.96 -8.67 -20.49
CA VAL A 580 -15.47 -9.47 -21.62
C VAL A 580 -15.90 -8.85 -22.95
N SER A 581 -17.16 -8.41 -23.08
CA SER A 581 -17.65 -7.81 -24.31
C SER A 581 -16.94 -6.49 -24.62
N SER A 582 -16.81 -5.61 -23.62
CA SER A 582 -16.11 -4.32 -23.78
C SER A 582 -14.64 -4.53 -24.15
N TRP A 583 -13.96 -5.48 -23.51
CA TRP A 583 -12.57 -5.82 -23.83
C TRP A 583 -12.40 -6.34 -25.25
N CYS A 584 -13.12 -7.41 -25.62
CA CYS A 584 -12.97 -8.05 -26.92
C CYS A 584 -13.33 -7.11 -28.08
N ALA A 585 -14.29 -6.21 -27.88
CA ALA A 585 -14.71 -5.24 -28.88
C ALA A 585 -13.68 -4.14 -29.19
N GLN A 586 -12.63 -3.97 -28.36
CA GLN A 586 -11.51 -3.08 -28.68
C GLN A 586 -10.63 -3.64 -29.82
N PHE A 587 -10.64 -4.96 -30.03
CA PHE A 587 -9.70 -5.64 -30.94
C PHE A 587 -10.37 -6.30 -32.14
N LYS A 588 -11.62 -6.78 -31.98
CA LYS A 588 -12.31 -7.55 -33.02
C LYS A 588 -13.77 -7.13 -33.15
N SER A 589 -14.28 -7.21 -34.37
CA SER A 589 -15.71 -7.27 -34.64
C SER A 589 -16.12 -8.73 -34.84
N ASP A 590 -17.08 -9.20 -34.04
CA ASP A 590 -17.52 -10.60 -34.04
C ASP A 590 -19.05 -10.67 -33.80
N VAL A 591 -19.73 -11.64 -34.40
CA VAL A 591 -21.17 -11.87 -34.25
C VAL A 591 -21.54 -12.16 -32.78
N ARG A 592 -20.64 -12.84 -32.04
CA ARG A 592 -20.81 -13.14 -30.61
C ARG A 592 -20.87 -11.88 -29.76
N LEU A 593 -20.07 -10.86 -30.11
CA LEU A 593 -20.13 -9.55 -29.46
C LEU A 593 -21.47 -8.86 -29.71
N THR A 594 -21.99 -8.94 -30.95
CA THR A 594 -23.31 -8.39 -31.28
C THR A 594 -24.41 -8.99 -30.41
N ARG A 595 -24.38 -10.32 -30.17
CA ARG A 595 -25.33 -10.98 -29.26
C ARG A 595 -25.17 -10.51 -27.82
N GLY A 596 -23.93 -10.37 -27.34
CA GLY A 596 -23.65 -9.82 -26.01
C GLY A 596 -24.20 -8.40 -25.83
N TRP A 597 -24.02 -7.54 -26.83
CA TRP A 597 -24.57 -6.18 -26.85
C TRP A 597 -26.10 -6.16 -26.88
N ALA A 598 -26.74 -6.99 -27.70
CA ALA A 598 -28.19 -7.10 -27.75
C ALA A 598 -28.77 -7.56 -26.40
N PHE A 599 -28.17 -8.57 -25.77
CA PHE A 599 -28.55 -9.05 -24.44
C PHE A 599 -28.42 -7.95 -23.37
N MET A 600 -27.32 -7.18 -23.37
CA MET A 600 -27.13 -6.08 -22.43
C MET A 600 -28.15 -4.94 -22.62
N TRP A 601 -28.52 -4.62 -23.85
CA TRP A 601 -29.59 -3.66 -24.13
C TRP A 601 -30.96 -4.16 -23.67
N GLU A 602 -31.26 -5.45 -23.90
CA GLU A 602 -32.49 -6.07 -23.41
C GLU A 602 -32.56 -6.05 -21.87
N PHE A 603 -31.44 -6.35 -21.20
CA PHE A 603 -31.33 -6.26 -19.75
C PHE A 603 -31.59 -4.84 -19.22
N PHE A 604 -30.99 -3.84 -19.86
CA PHE A 604 -31.25 -2.44 -19.51
C PHE A 604 -32.74 -2.11 -19.62
N TRP A 605 -33.36 -2.48 -20.74
CA TRP A 605 -34.77 -2.21 -20.97
C TRP A 605 -35.67 -2.91 -19.94
N LYS A 606 -35.42 -4.19 -19.66
CA LYS A 606 -36.15 -4.94 -18.62
C LYS A 606 -36.00 -4.28 -17.25
N THR A 607 -34.80 -3.79 -16.91
CA THR A 607 -34.55 -3.11 -15.63
C THR A 607 -35.35 -1.82 -15.50
N VAL A 608 -35.39 -0.99 -16.55
CA VAL A 608 -36.08 0.32 -16.52
C VAL A 608 -37.57 0.25 -16.82
N THR A 609 -38.10 -0.92 -17.19
CA THR A 609 -39.54 -1.15 -17.40
C THR A 609 -40.17 -2.04 -16.35
N SER A 610 -39.37 -2.65 -15.47
CA SER A 610 -39.88 -3.48 -14.38
C SER A 610 -40.71 -2.66 -13.40
N PRO A 611 -41.88 -3.17 -12.97
CA PRO A 611 -42.72 -2.48 -12.00
C PRO A 611 -42.02 -2.40 -10.64
N THR A 612 -42.28 -1.34 -9.89
CA THR A 612 -41.80 -1.22 -8.51
C THR A 612 -42.47 -2.25 -7.60
N CYS A 613 -41.71 -2.73 -6.62
CA CYS A 613 -42.18 -3.69 -5.63
C CYS A 613 -42.58 -3.01 -4.32
N ASP A 614 -43.66 -3.49 -3.70
CA ASP A 614 -44.17 -2.97 -2.41
C ASP A 614 -43.55 -3.66 -1.18
N SER A 615 -42.56 -4.56 -1.37
CA SER A 615 -41.87 -5.28 -0.29
C SER A 615 -40.42 -4.82 -0.15
N GLU A 616 -39.86 -4.91 1.07
CA GLU A 616 -38.45 -4.59 1.33
C GLU A 616 -37.51 -5.51 0.52
N THR A 617 -37.83 -6.81 0.46
CA THR A 617 -37.06 -7.80 -0.32
C THR A 617 -37.10 -7.50 -1.81
N GLY A 618 -38.27 -7.18 -2.37
CA GLY A 618 -38.40 -6.84 -3.79
C GLY A 618 -37.66 -5.54 -4.15
N ALA A 619 -37.74 -4.53 -3.29
CA ALA A 619 -37.01 -3.28 -3.48
C ALA A 619 -35.48 -3.47 -3.42
N GLU A 620 -35.01 -4.36 -2.54
CA GLU A 620 -33.59 -4.71 -2.42
C GLU A 620 -33.08 -5.53 -3.64
N ILE A 621 -33.91 -6.39 -4.22
CA ILE A 621 -33.61 -7.09 -5.48
C ILE A 621 -33.54 -6.11 -6.65
N LEU A 622 -34.47 -5.15 -6.75
CA LEU A 622 -34.44 -4.09 -7.77
C LEU A 622 -33.20 -3.19 -7.62
N LEU A 623 -32.81 -2.85 -6.39
CA LEU A 623 -31.56 -2.12 -6.12
C LEU A 623 -30.35 -2.89 -6.67
N ALA A 624 -30.30 -4.21 -6.47
CA ALA A 624 -29.25 -5.05 -7.03
C ALA A 624 -29.27 -5.14 -8.57
N ALA A 625 -30.44 -5.05 -9.20
CA ALA A 625 -30.53 -4.94 -10.66
C ALA A 625 -29.89 -3.64 -11.17
N TYR A 626 -30.06 -2.51 -10.45
CA TYR A 626 -29.40 -1.25 -10.77
C TYR A 626 -27.87 -1.29 -10.55
N GLU A 627 -27.41 -2.01 -9.54
CA GLU A 627 -25.98 -2.29 -9.34
C GLU A 627 -25.36 -3.03 -10.53
N ALA A 628 -26.02 -4.09 -11.00
CA ALA A 628 -25.61 -4.80 -12.22
C ALA A 628 -25.66 -3.88 -13.45
N LEU A 629 -26.72 -3.07 -13.56
CA LEU A 629 -26.93 -2.17 -14.68
C LEU A 629 -25.83 -1.09 -14.80
N ALA A 630 -25.31 -0.59 -13.68
CA ALA A 630 -24.24 0.41 -13.71
C ALA A 630 -23.00 -0.07 -14.50
N GLN A 631 -22.65 -1.35 -14.37
CA GLN A 631 -21.53 -1.94 -15.11
C GLN A 631 -21.87 -2.21 -16.57
N VAL A 632 -23.11 -2.67 -16.82
CA VAL A 632 -23.64 -2.88 -18.18
C VAL A 632 -23.64 -1.57 -18.98
N LEU A 633 -24.14 -0.47 -18.39
CA LEU A 633 -24.12 0.84 -19.03
C LEU A 633 -22.70 1.31 -19.30
N ARG A 634 -21.77 1.17 -18.36
CA ARG A 634 -20.36 1.54 -18.59
C ARG A 634 -19.77 0.80 -19.81
N ALA A 635 -20.06 -0.49 -19.97
CA ALA A 635 -19.63 -1.27 -21.13
C ALA A 635 -20.31 -0.78 -22.42
N LEU A 636 -21.65 -0.64 -22.43
CA LEU A 636 -22.42 -0.20 -23.59
C LEU A 636 -21.96 1.16 -24.12
N VAL A 637 -21.58 2.06 -23.22
CA VAL A 637 -21.18 3.43 -23.57
C VAL A 637 -19.72 3.51 -24.05
N SER A 638 -18.84 2.61 -23.61
CA SER A 638 -17.41 2.62 -23.98
C SER A 638 -17.16 2.45 -25.49
N LEU A 639 -18.01 1.68 -26.19
CA LEU A 639 -17.87 1.35 -27.61
C LEU A 639 -19.20 1.56 -28.35
N PHE A 640 -19.85 2.68 -28.06
CA PHE A 640 -21.13 3.04 -28.66
C PHE A 640 -21.00 3.10 -30.19
N SER A 641 -21.78 2.27 -30.90
CA SER A 641 -21.64 1.95 -32.32
C SER A 641 -22.95 2.20 -33.09
N PRO A 642 -22.94 2.25 -34.44
CA PRO A 642 -24.17 2.42 -35.24
C PRO A 642 -25.18 1.31 -34.95
N LEU A 643 -24.69 0.09 -34.72
CA LEU A 643 -25.51 -1.06 -34.35
C LEU A 643 -26.18 -0.88 -32.99
N ALA A 644 -25.49 -0.27 -32.01
CA ALA A 644 -26.08 0.05 -30.72
C ALA A 644 -27.22 1.08 -30.87
N LEU A 645 -27.05 2.07 -31.74
CA LEU A 645 -28.11 3.03 -32.11
C LEU A 645 -29.31 2.35 -32.77
N ASP A 646 -29.08 1.38 -33.66
CA ASP A 646 -30.16 0.65 -34.32
C ASP A 646 -30.95 -0.23 -33.34
N LEU A 647 -30.26 -0.93 -32.44
CA LEU A 647 -30.88 -1.71 -31.37
C LEU A 647 -31.70 -0.82 -30.41
N LEU A 648 -31.17 0.35 -30.05
CA LEU A 648 -31.90 1.36 -29.27
C LEU A 648 -33.18 1.82 -29.99
N ARG A 649 -33.10 2.13 -31.29
CA ARG A 649 -34.25 2.56 -32.10
C ARG A 649 -35.29 1.44 -32.27
N GLN A 650 -34.86 0.19 -32.45
CA GLN A 650 -35.76 -0.96 -32.58
C GLN A 650 -36.59 -1.18 -31.30
N ASN A 651 -35.96 -1.11 -30.14
CA ASN A 651 -36.65 -1.27 -28.86
C ASN A 651 -37.61 -0.11 -28.55
N GLN A 652 -37.29 1.10 -28.99
CA GLN A 652 -38.19 2.25 -28.87
C GLN A 652 -39.45 2.12 -29.73
N LYS A 653 -39.32 1.58 -30.95
CA LYS A 653 -40.46 1.33 -31.84
C LYS A 653 -41.48 0.34 -31.27
N LEU A 654 -41.06 -0.56 -30.38
CA LEU A 654 -41.95 -1.52 -29.73
C LEU A 654 -42.82 -0.91 -28.63
N LEU A 655 -42.44 0.25 -28.07
CA LEU A 655 -43.21 0.94 -27.01
C LEU A 655 -43.90 2.24 -27.48
N ALA A 656 -43.41 2.89 -28.54
CA ALA A 656 -43.97 4.16 -28.99
C ALA A 656 -45.17 3.96 -29.94
N SER A 657 -46.34 4.47 -29.56
CA SER A 657 -47.41 4.74 -30.53
C SER A 657 -46.91 5.78 -31.54
N ALA A 658 -47.03 5.49 -32.83
CA ALA A 658 -46.46 6.23 -33.95
C ALA A 658 -46.72 7.75 -33.92
N VAL A 659 -45.86 8.56 -33.27
CA VAL A 659 -45.76 10.01 -33.46
C VAL A 659 -44.34 10.53 -33.14
N GLU A 660 -43.77 11.24 -34.11
CA GLU A 660 -42.60 12.14 -34.11
C GLU A 660 -41.22 11.63 -33.65
N ALA A 661 -40.19 12.10 -34.36
CA ALA A 661 -38.77 11.82 -34.11
C ALA A 661 -38.32 12.44 -32.77
N LYS A 662 -38.63 11.75 -31.66
CA LYS A 662 -38.14 12.11 -30.33
C LYS A 662 -36.64 11.78 -30.19
N PRO A 663 -35.89 12.54 -29.38
CA PRO A 663 -34.48 12.26 -29.11
C PRO A 663 -34.27 10.83 -28.61
N CYS A 664 -33.22 10.18 -29.12
CA CYS A 664 -32.99 8.74 -28.98
C CYS A 664 -32.78 8.25 -27.52
N LEU A 665 -32.56 9.11 -26.53
CA LEU A 665 -32.32 8.68 -25.14
C LEU A 665 -33.33 9.21 -24.12
N ASP A 666 -34.24 10.11 -24.50
CA ASP A 666 -35.18 10.75 -23.57
C ASP A 666 -36.08 9.74 -22.86
N LEU A 667 -36.74 8.86 -23.64
CA LEU A 667 -37.63 7.84 -23.09
C LEU A 667 -36.91 6.93 -22.09
N LEU A 668 -35.64 6.61 -22.36
CA LEU A 668 -34.82 5.74 -21.53
C LEU A 668 -34.47 6.39 -20.20
N VAL A 669 -33.93 7.61 -20.24
CA VAL A 669 -33.54 8.31 -19.03
C VAL A 669 -34.74 8.67 -18.17
N LEU A 670 -35.84 9.09 -18.79
CA LEU A 670 -37.07 9.40 -18.05
C LEU A 670 -37.66 8.15 -17.39
N SER A 671 -37.72 7.01 -18.09
CA SER A 671 -38.20 5.75 -17.50
C SER A 671 -37.30 5.29 -16.35
N PHE A 672 -35.98 5.41 -16.53
CA PHE A 672 -35.00 5.12 -15.49
C PHE A 672 -35.19 5.99 -14.23
N LEU A 673 -35.25 7.31 -14.41
CA LEU A 673 -35.44 8.26 -13.30
C LEU A 673 -36.78 8.05 -12.60
N GLN A 674 -37.85 7.84 -13.37
CA GLN A 674 -39.18 7.60 -12.84
C GLN A 674 -39.22 6.32 -11.99
N ASN A 675 -38.61 5.23 -12.44
CA ASN A 675 -38.58 4.00 -11.65
C ASN A 675 -37.76 4.14 -10.35
N ILE A 676 -36.62 4.85 -10.39
CA ILE A 676 -35.86 5.15 -9.17
C ILE A 676 -36.70 6.00 -8.21
N ASN A 677 -37.38 7.02 -8.71
CA ASN A 677 -38.24 7.89 -7.89
C ASN A 677 -39.43 7.14 -7.30
N ASN A 678 -40.06 6.25 -8.07
CA ASN A 678 -41.13 5.37 -7.58
C ASN A 678 -40.60 4.47 -6.45
N LEU A 679 -39.42 3.86 -6.62
CA LEU A 679 -38.80 3.00 -5.60
C LEU A 679 -38.49 3.76 -4.30
N LEU A 680 -38.07 5.03 -4.41
CA LEU A 680 -37.88 5.91 -3.27
C LEU A 680 -39.20 6.32 -2.61
N ALA A 681 -40.26 6.55 -3.39
CA ALA A 681 -41.57 6.99 -2.92
C ALA A 681 -42.33 5.91 -2.14
N VAL A 682 -42.17 4.63 -2.51
CA VAL A 682 -42.77 3.49 -1.78
C VAL A 682 -42.27 3.43 -0.32
N GLY A 683 -41.06 3.91 -0.05
CA GLY A 683 -40.57 4.10 1.32
C GLY A 683 -40.16 2.82 2.07
N VAL A 684 -40.12 1.67 1.40
CA VAL A 684 -39.76 0.37 1.99
C VAL A 684 -38.25 0.20 2.23
N LEU A 685 -37.40 0.92 1.50
CA LEU A 685 -35.95 0.84 1.66
C LEU A 685 -35.46 1.61 2.90
N ALA A 686 -34.65 0.93 3.71
CA ALA A 686 -33.94 1.56 4.82
C ALA A 686 -33.02 2.71 4.34
N ARG A 687 -32.74 3.68 5.23
CA ARG A 687 -31.96 4.89 4.90
C ARG A 687 -30.60 4.59 4.27
N THR A 688 -29.88 3.59 4.77
CA THR A 688 -28.57 3.18 4.22
C THR A 688 -28.69 2.60 2.81
N ARG A 689 -29.70 1.77 2.56
CA ARG A 689 -29.96 1.19 1.23
C ARG A 689 -30.43 2.23 0.22
N ARG A 690 -31.21 3.24 0.65
CA ARG A 690 -31.52 4.42 -0.18
C ARG A 690 -30.27 5.18 -0.63
N ALA A 691 -29.26 5.34 0.24
CA ALA A 691 -28.01 5.96 -0.14
C ALA A 691 -27.24 5.13 -1.21
N VAL A 692 -27.25 3.80 -1.08
CA VAL A 692 -26.67 2.89 -2.09
C VAL A 692 -27.42 3.00 -3.43
N LEU A 693 -28.75 3.02 -3.41
CA LEU A 693 -29.57 3.23 -4.62
C LEU A 693 -29.22 4.56 -5.31
N LEU A 694 -29.10 5.65 -4.54
CA LEU A 694 -28.72 6.96 -5.08
C LEU A 694 -27.29 6.94 -5.66
N ASN A 695 -26.37 6.18 -5.07
CA ASN A 695 -25.04 6.00 -5.66
C ASN A 695 -25.11 5.34 -7.04
N TRP A 696 -25.90 4.27 -7.18
CA TRP A 696 -26.11 3.62 -8.47
C TRP A 696 -26.87 4.51 -9.46
N LYS A 697 -27.83 5.31 -8.99
CA LYS A 697 -28.53 6.33 -9.81
C LYS A 697 -27.51 7.22 -10.54
N TRP A 698 -26.57 7.80 -9.79
CA TRP A 698 -25.59 8.73 -10.36
C TRP A 698 -24.57 8.05 -11.27
N LEU A 699 -24.12 6.83 -10.94
CA LEU A 699 -23.21 6.06 -11.81
C LEU A 699 -23.85 5.69 -13.16
N CYS A 700 -25.12 5.29 -13.15
CA CYS A 700 -25.89 5.04 -14.37
C CYS A 700 -26.08 6.33 -15.18
N LEU A 701 -26.42 7.45 -14.53
CA LEU A 701 -26.62 8.74 -15.20
C LEU A 701 -25.32 9.29 -15.81
N GLU A 702 -24.19 9.22 -15.11
CA GLU A 702 -22.87 9.58 -15.67
C GLU A 702 -22.63 8.81 -16.98
N SER A 703 -22.88 7.50 -16.97
CA SER A 703 -22.71 6.66 -18.16
C SER A 703 -23.66 7.10 -19.29
N LEU A 704 -24.95 7.27 -19.02
CA LEU A 704 -25.95 7.69 -20.02
C LEU A 704 -25.62 9.07 -20.63
N LEU A 705 -25.22 10.04 -19.80
CA LEU A 705 -24.82 11.38 -20.23
C LEU A 705 -23.52 11.37 -21.05
N SER A 706 -22.68 10.34 -20.91
CA SER A 706 -21.44 10.21 -21.67
C SER A 706 -21.61 9.64 -23.09
N ILE A 707 -22.78 9.06 -23.41
CA ILE A 707 -23.08 8.47 -24.73
C ILE A 707 -22.77 9.42 -25.89
N PRO A 708 -23.25 10.68 -25.91
CA PRO A 708 -23.03 11.57 -27.05
C PRO A 708 -21.55 11.84 -27.32
N TYR A 709 -20.73 11.91 -26.27
CA TYR A 709 -19.29 12.15 -26.38
C TYR A 709 -18.56 10.93 -26.92
N ASN A 710 -18.89 9.74 -26.44
CA ASN A 710 -18.26 8.51 -26.89
C ASN A 710 -18.71 8.16 -28.32
N ALA A 711 -19.97 8.45 -28.67
CA ALA A 711 -20.45 8.33 -30.04
C ALA A 711 -19.62 9.20 -30.99
N LEU A 712 -19.40 10.47 -30.63
CA LEU A 712 -18.56 11.39 -31.41
C LEU A 712 -17.11 10.88 -31.54
N GLN A 713 -16.51 10.42 -30.43
CA GLN A 713 -15.16 9.86 -30.43
C GLN A 713 -15.04 8.61 -31.31
N ASN A 714 -16.09 7.78 -31.36
CA ASN A 714 -16.16 6.57 -32.17
C ASN A 714 -16.58 6.85 -33.63
N GLY A 715 -16.64 8.11 -34.05
CA GLY A 715 -16.92 8.49 -35.44
C GLY A 715 -18.39 8.45 -35.85
N LEU A 716 -19.32 8.34 -34.89
CA LEU A 716 -20.76 8.43 -35.15
C LEU A 716 -21.20 9.89 -35.27
N GLN A 717 -21.68 10.26 -36.45
CA GLN A 717 -22.39 11.52 -36.66
C GLN A 717 -23.87 11.22 -36.89
N LEU A 718 -24.74 11.71 -36.00
CA LEU A 718 -26.18 11.70 -36.27
C LEU A 718 -26.51 12.70 -37.39
N GLU A 719 -27.62 12.45 -38.09
CA GLU A 719 -28.16 13.38 -39.09
C GLU A 719 -28.33 14.78 -38.48
N ALA A 720 -27.95 15.80 -39.24
CA ALA A 720 -27.95 17.19 -38.81
C ALA A 720 -29.33 17.57 -38.21
N GLY A 721 -29.34 17.89 -36.91
CA GLY A 721 -30.53 18.31 -36.18
C GLY A 721 -31.22 17.26 -35.31
N SER A 722 -30.70 16.03 -35.20
CA SER A 722 -31.24 15.01 -34.28
C SER A 722 -30.39 14.85 -33.01
N PRO A 723 -30.71 15.55 -31.91
CA PRO A 723 -29.95 15.42 -30.67
C PRO A 723 -30.23 14.08 -29.97
N PHE A 724 -29.25 13.59 -29.20
CA PHE A 724 -29.42 12.41 -28.36
C PHE A 724 -30.44 12.64 -27.23
N PHE A 725 -30.49 13.86 -26.70
CA PHE A 725 -31.35 14.30 -25.61
C PHE A 725 -32.12 15.56 -25.98
N SER A 726 -33.33 15.76 -25.46
CA SER A 726 -33.98 17.08 -25.49
C SER A 726 -33.42 18.02 -24.41
N ASP A 727 -33.48 19.31 -24.68
CA ASP A 727 -33.14 20.36 -23.72
C ASP A 727 -33.97 20.26 -22.42
N SER A 728 -35.20 19.76 -22.52
CA SER A 728 -36.07 19.56 -21.36
C SER A 728 -35.52 18.49 -20.40
N VAL A 729 -35.13 17.33 -20.92
CA VAL A 729 -34.58 16.23 -20.12
C VAL A 729 -33.24 16.63 -19.50
N ILE A 730 -32.36 17.29 -20.27
CA ILE A 730 -31.07 17.75 -19.75
C ILE A 730 -31.25 18.76 -18.61
N ARG A 731 -32.22 19.66 -18.72
CA ARG A 731 -32.53 20.63 -17.66
C ARG A 731 -33.09 19.95 -16.41
N ASP A 732 -33.95 18.95 -16.57
CA ASP A 732 -34.50 18.21 -15.43
C ASP A 732 -33.40 17.43 -14.68
N ILE A 733 -32.49 16.79 -15.41
CA ILE A 733 -31.31 16.12 -14.84
C ILE A 733 -30.42 17.13 -14.11
N PHE A 734 -30.21 18.32 -14.68
CA PHE A 734 -29.40 19.36 -14.06
C PHE A 734 -29.97 19.81 -12.71
N TYR A 735 -31.28 20.04 -12.63
CA TYR A 735 -31.91 20.45 -11.37
C TYR A 735 -31.82 19.36 -10.30
N ASP A 736 -32.07 18.10 -10.67
CA ASP A 736 -31.94 16.95 -9.77
C ASP A 736 -30.49 16.77 -9.26
N LEU A 737 -29.49 16.98 -10.13
CA LEU A 737 -28.07 16.99 -9.75
C LEU A 737 -27.77 18.07 -8.71
N VAL A 738 -28.20 19.31 -8.96
CA VAL A 738 -27.92 20.45 -8.07
C VAL A 738 -28.57 20.25 -6.70
N GLU A 739 -29.84 19.82 -6.67
CA GLU A 739 -30.57 19.55 -5.43
C GLU A 739 -29.91 18.42 -4.64
N SER A 740 -29.49 17.36 -5.33
CA SER A 740 -28.88 16.20 -4.68
C SER A 740 -27.44 16.44 -4.22
N LEU A 741 -26.70 17.35 -4.88
CA LEU A 741 -25.30 17.65 -4.55
C LEU A 741 -25.16 18.29 -3.17
N GLU A 742 -26.18 19.04 -2.71
CA GLU A 742 -26.23 19.58 -1.35
C GLU A 742 -26.13 18.48 -0.29
N ASN A 743 -26.60 17.27 -0.59
CA ASN A 743 -26.70 16.14 0.35
C ASN A 743 -25.83 14.93 -0.03
N ALA A 744 -24.98 15.06 -1.05
CA ALA A 744 -24.18 13.96 -1.55
C ALA A 744 -23.10 13.51 -0.54
N GLY A 745 -22.94 12.20 -0.38
CA GLY A 745 -21.86 11.61 0.42
C GLY A 745 -20.55 11.53 -0.37
N GLU A 746 -19.42 11.40 0.33
CA GLU A 746 -18.06 11.41 -0.25
C GLU A 746 -17.89 10.52 -1.49
N GLY A 747 -18.47 9.31 -1.46
CA GLY A 747 -18.40 8.35 -2.59
C GLY A 747 -19.19 8.75 -3.85
N THR A 748 -20.20 9.61 -3.71
CA THR A 748 -21.11 10.02 -4.80
C THR A 748 -20.77 11.38 -5.42
N VAL A 749 -20.15 12.29 -4.66
CA VAL A 749 -19.96 13.67 -5.10
C VAL A 749 -19.15 13.73 -6.41
N LEU A 750 -18.10 12.93 -6.54
CA LEU A 750 -17.25 12.95 -7.73
C LEU A 750 -18.01 12.57 -9.00
N VAL A 751 -18.84 11.53 -8.94
CA VAL A 751 -19.67 11.06 -10.06
C VAL A 751 -20.65 12.17 -10.45
N MET A 752 -21.31 12.79 -9.48
CA MET A 752 -22.24 13.89 -9.73
C MET A 752 -21.56 15.11 -10.35
N LEU A 753 -20.36 15.47 -9.91
CA LEU A 753 -19.59 16.56 -10.52
C LEU A 753 -19.21 16.26 -11.98
N ARG A 754 -18.87 15.00 -12.30
CA ARG A 754 -18.66 14.59 -13.70
C ARG A 754 -19.95 14.65 -14.51
N SER A 755 -21.08 14.24 -13.95
CA SER A 755 -22.40 14.39 -14.59
C SER A 755 -22.75 15.85 -14.85
N VAL A 756 -22.47 16.77 -13.91
CA VAL A 756 -22.66 18.22 -14.11
C VAL A 756 -21.81 18.71 -15.29
N ARG A 757 -20.54 18.29 -15.38
CA ARG A 757 -19.68 18.63 -16.53
C ARG A 757 -20.24 18.13 -17.85
N LEU A 758 -20.74 16.88 -17.89
CA LEU A 758 -21.35 16.32 -19.10
C LEU A 758 -22.60 17.12 -19.50
N VAL A 759 -23.48 17.44 -18.55
CA VAL A 759 -24.69 18.24 -18.79
C VAL A 759 -24.37 19.64 -19.33
N LEU A 760 -23.40 20.34 -18.73
CA LEU A 760 -23.00 21.68 -19.20
C LEU A 760 -22.47 21.65 -20.63
N ARG A 761 -21.65 20.65 -20.96
CA ARG A 761 -21.13 20.47 -22.32
C ARG A 761 -22.22 20.11 -23.34
N LEU A 762 -23.29 19.43 -22.91
CA LEU A 762 -24.41 19.11 -23.81
C LEU A 762 -25.15 20.40 -24.19
N PHE A 763 -25.32 21.34 -23.25
CA PHE A 763 -25.88 22.67 -23.52
C PHE A 763 -25.02 23.51 -24.48
N ASP A 764 -23.69 23.35 -24.46
CA ASP A 764 -22.77 24.02 -25.39
C ASP A 764 -22.86 23.46 -26.81
N SER A 765 -22.93 22.12 -26.93
CA SER A 765 -22.90 21.42 -28.23
C SER A 765 -24.13 21.69 -29.11
N GLY A 766 -25.26 22.10 -28.52
CA GLY A 766 -26.48 22.46 -29.25
C GLY A 766 -26.46 23.85 -29.92
N LYS A 767 -25.38 24.64 -29.77
CA LYS A 767 -25.37 26.08 -30.11
C LYS A 767 -24.42 26.50 -31.24
N SER A 768 -23.97 25.59 -32.11
CA SER A 768 -23.27 25.98 -33.35
C SER A 768 -24.26 26.33 -34.47
N GLY A 769 -25.12 27.32 -34.25
CA GLY A 769 -26.08 27.80 -35.25
C GLY A 769 -27.21 28.62 -34.66
N THR A 770 -27.01 29.94 -34.56
CA THR A 770 -28.07 30.98 -34.49
C THR A 770 -29.20 30.78 -33.47
N LEU A 771 -29.00 31.32 -32.25
CA LEU A 771 -29.90 32.25 -31.53
C LEU A 771 -29.52 32.29 -30.05
N VAL A 772 -28.80 33.35 -29.66
CA VAL A 772 -28.69 33.79 -28.27
C VAL A 772 -30.05 34.33 -27.84
N SER A 773 -30.99 33.47 -27.43
CA SER A 773 -32.23 33.84 -26.75
C SER A 773 -33.09 32.60 -26.48
N SER A 774 -32.88 31.93 -25.35
CA SER A 774 -33.94 31.27 -24.53
C SER A 774 -33.38 30.33 -23.46
N CYS A 775 -32.34 30.73 -22.72
CA CYS A 775 -32.04 30.11 -21.42
C CYS A 775 -32.82 30.84 -20.32
N ASN A 776 -34.14 30.65 -20.25
CA ASN A 776 -34.90 31.09 -19.07
C ASN A 776 -34.60 30.11 -17.92
N GLY A 777 -33.51 30.34 -17.19
CA GLY A 777 -33.18 29.63 -15.95
C GLY A 777 -31.69 29.47 -15.65
N VAL A 778 -30.82 29.47 -16.66
CA VAL A 778 -29.36 29.53 -16.49
C VAL A 778 -28.88 30.77 -17.20
N ASP A 779 -28.62 31.83 -16.43
CA ASP A 779 -28.13 33.10 -16.98
C ASP A 779 -26.84 32.84 -17.78
N ALA A 780 -26.65 33.54 -18.91
CA ALA A 780 -25.46 33.37 -19.74
C ALA A 780 -24.16 33.63 -18.95
N GLN A 781 -24.25 34.43 -17.88
CA GLN A 781 -23.21 34.63 -16.87
C GLN A 781 -22.95 33.41 -15.98
N VAL A 782 -23.98 32.69 -15.51
CA VAL A 782 -23.82 31.47 -14.71
C VAL A 782 -23.18 30.37 -15.56
N HIS A 783 -23.61 30.23 -16.81
CA HIS A 783 -23.04 29.32 -17.78
C HIS A 783 -21.55 29.61 -18.05
N SER A 784 -21.18 30.88 -18.27
CA SER A 784 -19.79 31.30 -18.47
C SER A 784 -18.92 31.18 -17.20
N CYS A 785 -19.48 31.47 -16.02
CA CYS A 785 -18.80 31.28 -14.73
C CYS A 785 -18.52 29.79 -14.44
N LEU A 786 -19.48 28.92 -14.75
CA LEU A 786 -19.36 27.47 -14.55
C LEU A 786 -18.32 26.84 -15.50
N LEU A 787 -18.29 27.26 -16.77
CA LEU A 787 -17.25 26.86 -17.74
C LEU A 787 -15.86 27.40 -17.39
N GLY A 788 -15.76 28.62 -16.85
CA GLY A 788 -14.51 29.18 -16.35
C GLY A 788 -13.97 28.48 -15.09
N PHE A 789 -14.87 28.00 -14.22
CA PHE A 789 -14.54 27.16 -13.06
C PHE A 789 -14.10 25.74 -13.47
N ASP A 790 -14.74 25.17 -14.51
CA ASP A 790 -14.42 23.85 -15.12
C ASP A 790 -12.95 23.76 -15.53
N LEU A 791 -12.39 24.81 -16.15
CA LEU A 791 -10.99 24.80 -16.61
C LEU A 791 -9.96 24.82 -15.47
N HIS A 792 -10.18 25.64 -14.43
CA HIS A 792 -9.17 25.86 -13.38
C HIS A 792 -9.15 24.76 -12.30
N VAL A 793 -10.31 24.17 -11.97
CA VAL A 793 -10.39 23.06 -11.01
C VAL A 793 -9.88 21.76 -11.63
N PHE A 794 -10.17 21.50 -12.90
CA PHE A 794 -9.68 20.28 -13.55
C PHE A 794 -8.19 20.32 -13.88
N LEU A 795 -7.60 21.48 -14.22
CA LEU A 795 -6.14 21.57 -14.38
C LEU A 795 -5.37 21.20 -13.10
N ALA A 796 -5.96 21.42 -11.91
CA ALA A 796 -5.39 20.98 -10.63
C ALA A 796 -5.66 19.48 -10.33
N TYR A 797 -6.71 18.90 -10.91
CA TYR A 797 -7.12 17.50 -10.71
C TYR A 797 -6.48 16.53 -11.71
N ASP A 798 -6.43 16.88 -13.00
CA ASP A 798 -5.84 16.09 -14.08
C ASP A 798 -4.32 15.93 -13.90
N ALA A 799 -3.66 16.94 -13.33
CA ALA A 799 -2.23 16.93 -13.00
C ALA A 799 -1.80 15.90 -11.93
N LYS A 800 -2.73 15.24 -11.23
CA LYS A 800 -2.43 14.17 -10.26
C LYS A 800 -2.86 12.78 -10.75
N TYR A 801 -3.92 12.70 -11.57
CA TYR A 801 -4.32 11.43 -12.18
C TYR A 801 -3.46 11.06 -13.40
N GLN A 802 -2.78 12.03 -14.00
CA GLN A 802 -1.62 11.83 -14.87
C GLN A 802 -0.39 12.39 -14.14
N ASN A 803 0.49 11.52 -13.64
CA ASN A 803 1.72 11.96 -12.97
C ASN A 803 2.62 12.76 -13.92
N GLY A 804 2.77 14.07 -13.68
CA GLY A 804 3.79 14.92 -14.29
C GLY A 804 3.30 16.35 -14.50
N TYR A 805 4.05 17.33 -13.98
CA TYR A 805 3.82 18.76 -14.17
C TYR A 805 3.44 19.11 -15.62
N VAL A 806 2.24 19.66 -15.82
CA VAL A 806 1.89 20.38 -17.06
C VAL A 806 1.69 21.85 -16.68
N ALA A 807 2.71 22.66 -16.95
CA ALA A 807 2.56 24.12 -16.97
C ALA A 807 1.85 24.51 -18.27
N THR A 808 0.62 25.00 -18.20
CA THR A 808 -0.04 25.66 -19.33
C THR A 808 -0.10 27.16 -19.11
N ASN A 809 0.61 27.89 -19.98
CA ASN A 809 0.60 29.34 -20.07
C ASN A 809 -0.71 29.82 -20.71
N ALA A 810 -1.82 29.86 -19.98
CA ALA A 810 -2.98 30.71 -20.32
C ALA A 810 -3.98 30.80 -19.16
N GLY A 811 -4.11 31.98 -18.56
CA GLY A 811 -5.18 32.32 -17.60
C GLY A 811 -4.68 32.53 -16.17
N ARG A 812 -4.59 33.79 -15.72
CA ARG A 812 -4.12 34.20 -14.38
C ARG A 812 -5.02 33.65 -13.26
N LEU A 813 -4.60 32.58 -12.60
CA LEU A 813 -4.86 32.37 -11.18
C LEU A 813 -3.95 33.33 -10.39
N MET A 814 -4.53 34.35 -9.74
CA MET A 814 -3.75 35.25 -8.88
C MET A 814 -3.35 34.53 -7.59
N PHE A 815 -2.15 33.94 -7.58
CA PHE A 815 -1.46 33.57 -6.36
C PHE A 815 -0.97 34.84 -5.66
N CYS A 816 -1.71 35.31 -4.65
CA CYS A 816 -1.23 36.40 -3.81
C CYS A 816 -0.18 35.87 -2.83
N SER A 817 1.10 35.98 -3.19
CA SER A 817 2.19 35.98 -2.21
C SER A 817 2.10 37.28 -1.41
N GLY A 818 1.42 37.22 -0.27
CA GLY A 818 1.45 38.31 0.70
C GLY A 818 2.83 38.39 1.33
N LYS A 819 3.70 39.25 0.80
CA LYS A 819 4.84 39.79 1.54
C LYS A 819 4.26 40.57 2.72
N ASN A 820 4.13 39.94 3.89
CA ASN A 820 4.17 40.54 5.24
C ASN A 820 3.61 39.59 6.32
N LEU A 821 4.12 38.35 6.39
CA LEU A 821 3.99 37.53 7.60
C LEU A 821 5.40 37.06 7.99
N LYS A 822 5.96 37.70 9.03
CA LYS A 822 7.15 37.20 9.71
C LYS A 822 6.76 35.93 10.47
N GLY A 823 7.09 34.77 9.92
CA GLY A 823 6.96 33.48 10.57
C GLY A 823 7.49 32.38 9.65
N ASN A 824 8.50 31.65 10.11
CA ASN A 824 9.10 30.52 9.40
C ASN A 824 8.07 29.39 9.25
N GLY A 825 7.35 29.38 8.14
CA GLY A 825 6.45 28.30 7.74
C GLY A 825 5.91 28.57 6.34
N ASN A 826 6.23 27.71 5.38
CA ASN A 826 5.66 27.77 4.04
C ASN A 826 4.19 27.34 4.10
N TYR A 827 3.28 28.29 4.27
CA TYR A 827 1.84 28.06 4.16
C TYR A 827 1.34 28.52 2.79
N LEU A 828 0.69 27.61 2.05
CA LEU A 828 -0.07 27.93 0.82
C LEU A 828 -1.47 28.38 1.21
N ARG A 829 -1.81 29.66 0.95
CA ARG A 829 -3.17 30.18 1.13
C ARG A 829 -3.89 30.20 -0.22
N LEU A 830 -4.88 29.33 -0.38
CA LEU A 830 -5.80 29.35 -1.52
C LEU A 830 -6.99 30.26 -1.16
N SER A 831 -7.24 31.28 -1.97
CA SER A 831 -8.39 32.19 -1.82
C SER A 831 -9.21 32.10 -3.10
N ILE A 832 -10.37 31.44 -3.04
CA ILE A 832 -11.36 31.43 -4.13
C ILE A 832 -12.43 32.45 -3.75
N GLN A 833 -12.76 33.36 -4.66
CA GLN A 833 -13.80 34.35 -4.47
C GLN A 833 -14.89 34.14 -5.54
N CYS A 834 -16.03 33.57 -5.13
CA CYS A 834 -17.20 33.39 -6.00
C CYS A 834 -18.17 34.58 -5.86
N LYS A 835 -18.00 35.58 -6.72
CA LYS A 835 -18.98 36.67 -6.88
C LYS A 835 -20.17 36.22 -7.72
N CYS A 836 -20.98 35.31 -7.20
CA CYS A 836 -22.26 34.98 -7.82
C CYS A 836 -23.37 35.09 -6.76
N GLY A 837 -24.41 35.88 -7.04
CA GLY A 837 -25.60 35.97 -6.19
C GLY A 837 -26.53 34.76 -6.32
N ASP A 838 -26.17 33.80 -7.16
CA ASP A 838 -26.96 32.60 -7.43
C ASP A 838 -26.59 31.47 -6.45
N ARG A 839 -27.62 30.93 -5.79
CA ARG A 839 -27.52 29.80 -4.86
C ARG A 839 -26.92 28.56 -5.53
N ILE A 840 -27.24 28.31 -6.80
CA ILE A 840 -26.76 27.13 -7.54
C ILE A 840 -25.24 27.19 -7.73
N ALA A 841 -24.74 28.34 -8.17
CA ALA A 841 -23.30 28.57 -8.35
C ALA A 841 -22.54 28.48 -7.02
N CYS A 842 -23.11 29.01 -5.94
CA CYS A 842 -22.53 28.92 -4.60
C CYS A 842 -22.44 27.47 -4.09
N THR A 843 -23.51 26.70 -4.23
CA THR A 843 -23.55 25.28 -3.82
C THR A 843 -22.52 24.45 -4.57
N LEU A 844 -22.41 24.62 -5.89
CA LEU A 844 -21.42 23.89 -6.70
C LEU A 844 -19.99 24.26 -6.31
N CYS A 845 -19.70 25.57 -6.17
CA CYS A 845 -18.37 26.04 -5.77
C CYS A 845 -17.96 25.49 -4.40
N LYS A 846 -18.88 25.51 -3.43
CA LYS A 846 -18.64 24.99 -2.08
C LYS A 846 -18.33 23.49 -2.10
N ARG A 847 -19.14 22.67 -2.78
CA ARG A 847 -18.92 21.21 -2.81
C ARG A 847 -17.67 20.80 -3.59
N VAL A 848 -17.35 21.51 -4.67
CA VAL A 848 -16.08 21.32 -5.38
C VAL A 848 -14.89 21.63 -4.45
N LEU A 849 -14.96 22.73 -3.70
CA LEU A 849 -13.95 23.07 -2.70
C LEU A 849 -13.86 22.01 -1.61
N ASP A 850 -14.97 21.54 -1.05
CA ASP A 850 -14.98 20.49 -0.03
C ASP A 850 -14.31 19.20 -0.54
N VAL A 851 -14.60 18.76 -1.77
CA VAL A 851 -13.94 17.59 -2.39
C VAL A 851 -12.44 17.82 -2.58
N ILE A 852 -12.03 19.00 -3.03
CA ILE A 852 -10.61 19.34 -3.16
C ILE A 852 -9.94 19.36 -1.78
N PHE A 853 -10.58 19.93 -0.76
CA PHE A 853 -10.00 20.00 0.59
C PHE A 853 -9.89 18.63 1.24
N ASP A 854 -10.92 17.80 1.17
CA ASP A 854 -10.92 16.44 1.75
C ASP A 854 -9.94 15.50 1.03
N GLN A 855 -9.81 15.60 -0.30
CA GLN A 855 -8.91 14.73 -1.07
C GLN A 855 -7.44 15.20 -1.13
N TYR A 856 -7.16 16.49 -0.88
CA TYR A 856 -5.79 17.03 -0.98
C TYR A 856 -5.14 17.39 0.36
N LEU A 857 -5.89 17.65 1.45
CA LEU A 857 -5.35 18.36 2.62
C LEU A 857 -5.81 17.87 4.00
N THR A 858 -6.25 16.62 4.15
CA THR A 858 -6.62 16.05 5.46
C THR A 858 -5.40 15.55 6.25
N ASN A 859 -4.63 16.50 6.79
CA ASN A 859 -4.20 16.54 8.20
C ASN A 859 -3.37 17.82 8.46
N GLY A 860 -3.97 18.79 9.16
CA GLY A 860 -3.22 19.90 9.79
C GLY A 860 -3.69 21.34 9.55
N PHE A 861 -4.97 21.62 9.25
CA PHE A 861 -5.46 23.01 9.17
C PHE A 861 -6.79 23.25 9.88
N SER A 862 -6.88 24.37 10.59
CA SER A 862 -8.09 24.90 11.21
C SER A 862 -8.88 25.76 10.21
N THR A 863 -10.18 25.52 10.08
CA THR A 863 -11.10 26.39 9.33
C THR A 863 -11.48 27.62 10.17
N CYS A 864 -11.40 28.83 9.59
CA CYS A 864 -12.05 30.03 10.13
C CYS A 864 -13.25 30.34 9.26
N ASN A 865 -14.44 30.26 9.84
CA ASN A 865 -15.71 30.53 9.18
C ASN A 865 -16.19 31.92 9.61
N ASP A 866 -15.89 32.97 8.84
CA ASP A 866 -16.43 34.31 9.10
C ASP A 866 -17.80 34.45 8.41
N ASN A 867 -18.87 34.09 9.15
CA ASN A 867 -20.27 34.19 8.70
C ASN A 867 -20.82 35.63 8.69
N ASN A 868 -19.98 36.67 8.80
CA ASN A 868 -20.42 38.05 8.95
C ASN A 868 -20.02 38.95 7.76
N SER A 869 -20.48 38.64 6.55
CA SER A 869 -20.84 39.69 5.59
C SER A 869 -21.69 39.13 4.44
N ARG A 870 -22.81 39.79 4.16
CA ARG A 870 -23.84 39.36 3.21
C ARG A 870 -23.46 39.44 1.72
N THR A 871 -22.17 39.50 1.34
CA THR A 871 -21.78 39.79 -0.05
C THR A 871 -20.41 39.28 -0.52
N LYS A 872 -19.82 38.24 0.11
CA LYS A 872 -18.64 37.56 -0.44
C LYS A 872 -18.63 36.07 -0.08
N CYS A 873 -18.93 35.22 -1.06
CA CYS A 873 -18.35 33.88 -1.18
C CYS A 873 -17.17 33.93 -2.15
#